data_AF-A0A7H0GL86-F1
#
_entry.id   AF-A0A7H0GL86-F1
#
_cell.length_a   1.000
_cell.length_b   1.000
_cell.length_c   1.000
_cell.angle_alpha   90.00
_cell.angle_beta   90.00
_cell.angle_gamma   90.00
#
_symmetry.space_group_name_H-M   'P 1'
#
loop_
_entity.id
_entity.type
_entity.pdbx_description
1 polymer ?
#
loop_
_entity_poly.entity_id
_entity_poly.type
_entity_poly.pdbx_seq_one_letter_code
_entity_poly.pdbx_strand_id
1 'polypeptide(L)'
;MLASRAERAAASARRDIAENQNGTRVFAGTGLTDANEPVTDTYVRNYRRANLTIGVRWTLLAGRLSQKQNVKQAEWDIARAQMREDMAGNDAVRQVRVAAVKAAYADQRAALANAFLTERERVQGQIQARRQSGTMLGAEAMELATLNDEVNAQLKRQKQAQQDSEQAIRRIAGIEGKLDLSTPAWPETCFDTAHLMREDGRGQEAEQQLNVAAASSQMKLLDGGILNSVEAGVQVSHSRMKDWPGQDGRNSGVHLDVAVPLGWRQVRDARIGEWSAKRQQAEAQLQEARSLRQYDIDKGLRERALLKSEWTDAQTRLKAAQESLRVANLRRPALQGEGIVEQFQARMAAYKASVRVVDAAEKYSLAEAELLALGPECATQEQPKSASAVTPQLLASLGASQTQTVSDAGNAAPVMDTAQQQAAAPVAQAPRAGANPNAKPPTSGKPEKPAQSVASMRSKIGWFVWDGQKLLSDPSRLDQLPAHSGRLLLSFTAQQLQKMRAEDWKDLRARANQRGMRLELLLGDPGWVTPKGRPTLISLLTSVQGLPVDGLNIDLERSQLPKNSMTQEQWKREATATIREVRAVTPWELALTTHHRDLDDAAFLSALRSAGLNEVVPMIYTQNAKRAAQLTEDLLAHSSGLHVSLAQSIEPILSKEESSFHQGRSRSVQRWTALSKDLSRNPLFSGVIVQSMADYQQAKP
;
A
#
# COMPACT_ATOMS: atom_id res chain seq x y z
N MET A 1 12.31 -29.91 13.03
CA MET A 1 13.37 -30.25 13.99
C MET A 1 13.05 -31.48 14.85
N LEU A 2 12.10 -31.45 15.79
CA LEU A 2 11.83 -32.64 16.63
C LEU A 2 11.31 -33.84 15.82
N ALA A 3 10.37 -33.60 14.88
CA ALA A 3 9.85 -34.64 14.00
C ALA A 3 10.93 -35.26 13.09
N SER A 4 11.81 -34.43 12.51
CA SER A 4 12.91 -34.90 11.65
C SER A 4 13.96 -35.70 12.43
N ARG A 5 14.26 -35.32 13.68
CA ARG A 5 15.11 -36.13 14.58
C ARG A 5 14.49 -37.49 14.90
N ALA A 6 13.19 -37.53 15.16
CA ALA A 6 12.47 -38.77 15.39
C ALA A 6 12.46 -39.66 14.13
N GLU A 7 12.31 -39.08 12.94
CA GLU A 7 12.41 -39.79 11.66
C GLU A 7 13.79 -40.42 11.46
N ARG A 8 14.87 -39.67 11.75
CA ARG A 8 16.24 -40.19 11.73
C ARG A 8 16.46 -41.32 12.73
N ALA A 9 15.95 -41.19 13.96
CA ALA A 9 16.03 -42.24 14.96
C ALA A 9 15.28 -43.51 14.52
N ALA A 10 14.09 -43.35 13.93
CA ALA A 10 13.32 -44.45 13.35
C ALA A 10 14.05 -45.12 12.18
N ALA A 11 14.70 -44.34 11.31
CA ALA A 11 15.53 -44.87 10.22
C ALA A 11 16.74 -45.66 10.76
N SER A 12 17.40 -45.17 11.81
CA SER A 12 18.49 -45.89 12.49
C SER A 12 18.00 -47.22 13.07
N ALA A 13 16.86 -47.22 13.76
CA ALA A 13 16.28 -48.45 14.30
C ALA A 13 15.91 -49.45 13.20
N ARG A 14 15.43 -48.99 12.04
CA ARG A 14 15.17 -49.86 10.88
C ARG A 14 16.44 -50.50 10.33
N ARG A 15 17.58 -49.79 10.32
CA ARG A 15 18.87 -50.37 9.96
C ARG A 15 19.26 -51.47 10.95
N ASP A 16 19.16 -51.20 12.25
CA ASP A 16 19.51 -52.20 13.28
C ASP A 16 18.59 -53.43 13.19
N ILE A 17 17.31 -53.24 12.88
CA ILE A 17 16.37 -54.32 12.58
C ILE A 17 16.83 -55.09 11.33
N ALA A 18 17.19 -54.41 10.23
CA ALA A 18 17.63 -55.04 8.99
C ALA A 18 18.96 -55.81 9.15
N GLU A 19 19.88 -55.32 9.97
CA GLU A 19 21.14 -56.00 10.32
C GLU A 19 20.88 -57.28 11.10
N ASN A 20 19.95 -57.24 12.07
CA ASN A 20 19.68 -58.36 12.98
C ASN A 20 18.66 -59.39 12.46
N GLN A 21 17.77 -59.02 11.52
CA GLN A 21 16.69 -59.89 11.03
C GLN A 21 17.16 -61.14 10.25
N ASN A 22 18.39 -61.16 9.72
CA ASN A 22 18.94 -62.29 8.96
C ASN A 22 20.10 -63.03 9.66
N GLY A 23 20.11 -63.01 10.98
CA GLY A 23 20.95 -63.88 11.80
C GLY A 23 20.37 -65.29 11.99
N THR A 24 21.07 -66.07 12.81
CA THR A 24 20.59 -67.33 13.38
C THR A 24 19.20 -67.14 13.98
N ARG A 25 18.17 -67.81 13.45
CA ARG A 25 16.80 -67.74 13.98
C ARG A 25 16.49 -68.95 14.83
N VAL A 26 15.98 -68.73 16.02
CA VAL A 26 15.34 -69.78 16.82
C VAL A 26 13.87 -69.83 16.42
N PHE A 27 13.36 -71.02 16.17
CA PHE A 27 11.94 -71.24 15.96
C PHE A 27 11.45 -72.34 16.90
N ALA A 28 10.19 -72.22 17.30
CA ALA A 28 9.47 -73.25 18.01
C ALA A 28 8.12 -73.45 17.33
N GLY A 29 7.72 -74.70 17.16
CA GLY A 29 6.45 -75.08 16.57
C GLY A 29 5.77 -76.11 17.46
N THR A 30 4.47 -75.94 17.66
CA THR A 30 3.62 -76.97 18.25
C THR A 30 2.52 -77.31 17.26
N GLY A 31 2.14 -78.58 17.19
CA GLY A 31 1.12 -79.04 16.26
C GLY A 31 0.34 -80.20 16.84
N LEU A 32 -0.92 -80.28 16.42
CA LEU A 32 -1.81 -81.39 16.72
C LEU A 32 -2.32 -81.93 15.38
N THR A 33 -2.16 -83.23 15.16
CA THR A 33 -2.52 -83.88 13.89
C THR A 33 -3.31 -85.14 14.19
N ASP A 34 -4.48 -85.28 13.58
CA ASP A 34 -5.21 -86.55 13.52
C ASP A 34 -4.78 -87.27 12.24
N ALA A 35 -4.11 -88.40 12.40
CA ALA A 35 -3.50 -89.15 11.31
C ALA A 35 -4.14 -90.53 11.18
N ASN A 36 -4.31 -90.94 9.93
CA ASN A 36 -4.80 -92.25 9.53
C ASN A 36 -3.75 -92.85 8.57
N GLU A 37 -2.89 -93.72 9.09
CA GLU A 37 -1.68 -94.19 8.41
C GLU A 37 -1.76 -95.70 8.10
N PRO A 38 -1.69 -96.14 6.84
CA PRO A 38 -1.56 -97.55 6.49
C PRO A 38 -0.14 -98.02 6.85
N VAL A 39 -0.04 -98.93 7.82
CA VAL A 39 1.24 -99.48 8.30
C VAL A 39 1.62 -100.74 7.51
N THR A 40 0.63 -101.50 7.04
CA THR A 40 0.77 -102.60 6.07
C THR A 40 -0.39 -102.59 5.08
N ASP A 41 -0.34 -103.44 4.05
CA ASP A 41 -1.40 -103.57 3.05
C ASP A 41 -2.77 -103.98 3.62
N THR A 42 -2.82 -104.40 4.89
CA THR A 42 -4.04 -104.87 5.58
C THR A 42 -4.29 -104.18 6.94
N TYR A 43 -3.36 -103.36 7.45
CA TYR A 43 -3.47 -102.72 8.76
C TYR A 43 -3.29 -101.21 8.67
N VAL A 44 -4.28 -100.51 9.23
CA VAL A 44 -4.35 -99.06 9.25
C VAL A 44 -4.38 -98.56 10.69
N ARG A 45 -3.48 -97.64 11.02
CA ARG A 45 -3.32 -97.06 12.35
C ARG A 45 -3.92 -95.66 12.39
N ASN A 46 -4.92 -95.48 13.25
CA ASN A 46 -5.47 -94.17 13.59
C ASN A 46 -4.82 -93.67 14.88
N TYR A 47 -4.25 -92.47 14.86
CA TYR A 47 -3.69 -91.85 16.05
C TYR A 47 -3.78 -90.32 15.99
N ARG A 48 -3.87 -89.71 17.16
CA ARG A 48 -3.69 -88.27 17.35
C ARG A 48 -2.25 -88.02 17.78
N ARG A 49 -1.53 -87.13 17.12
CA ARG A 49 -0.15 -86.75 17.43
C ARG A 49 -0.09 -85.30 17.87
N ALA A 50 0.42 -85.06 19.08
CA ALA A 50 0.94 -83.75 19.45
C ALA A 50 2.45 -83.73 19.17
N ASN A 51 2.97 -82.67 18.56
CA ASN A 51 4.40 -82.46 18.39
C ASN A 51 4.85 -81.11 18.93
N LEU A 52 6.04 -81.08 19.50
CA LEU A 52 6.77 -79.88 19.87
C LEU A 52 8.11 -79.92 19.16
N THR A 53 8.39 -78.93 18.34
CA THR A 53 9.66 -78.79 17.60
C THR A 53 10.33 -77.50 18.05
N ILE A 54 11.61 -77.58 18.38
CA ILE A 54 12.46 -76.42 18.62
C ILE A 54 13.67 -76.57 17.71
N GLY A 55 14.09 -75.48 17.08
CA GLY A 55 15.24 -75.52 16.20
C GLY A 55 15.86 -74.17 15.95
N VAL A 56 16.97 -74.23 15.24
CA VAL A 56 17.78 -73.10 14.84
C VAL A 56 17.95 -73.15 13.32
N ARG A 57 17.74 -72.02 12.65
CA ARG A 57 17.91 -71.86 11.20
C ARG A 57 18.96 -70.79 10.89
N TRP A 58 19.92 -71.13 10.04
CA TRP A 58 20.92 -70.22 9.46
C TRP A 58 20.65 -70.02 7.97
N THR A 59 20.80 -68.79 7.47
CA THR A 59 20.68 -68.46 6.04
C THR A 59 22.08 -68.27 5.42
N LEU A 60 22.32 -68.83 4.23
CA LEU A 60 23.66 -68.91 3.63
C LEU A 60 23.86 -68.01 2.40
N LEU A 61 22.92 -67.99 1.44
CA LEU A 61 23.12 -67.38 0.10
C LEU A 61 22.20 -66.16 -0.18
N ALA A 62 21.01 -66.31 -0.77
CA ALA A 62 20.15 -65.14 -1.08
C ALA A 62 19.68 -64.37 0.16
N GLY A 63 19.62 -65.02 1.33
CA GLY A 63 19.39 -64.33 2.61
C GLY A 63 20.46 -63.26 2.90
N ARG A 64 21.73 -63.53 2.59
CA ARG A 64 22.83 -62.57 2.78
C ARG A 64 22.82 -61.43 1.76
N LEU A 65 22.44 -61.70 0.51
CA LEU A 65 22.30 -60.63 -0.47
C LEU A 65 21.08 -59.75 -0.18
N SER A 66 19.93 -60.35 0.12
CA SER A 66 18.74 -59.60 0.56
C SER A 66 19.02 -58.81 1.82
N GLN A 67 19.84 -59.34 2.75
CA GLN A 67 20.34 -58.59 3.90
C GLN A 67 21.19 -57.39 3.46
N LYS A 68 22.19 -57.58 2.59
CA LYS A 68 22.99 -56.48 2.06
C LYS A 68 22.13 -55.42 1.38
N GLN A 69 21.11 -55.81 0.62
CA GLN A 69 20.15 -54.89 -0.02
C GLN A 69 19.33 -54.12 1.01
N ASN A 70 18.78 -54.78 2.03
CA ASN A 70 17.96 -54.16 3.07
C ASN A 70 18.79 -53.23 3.96
N VAL A 71 19.99 -53.65 4.36
CA VAL A 71 20.94 -52.81 5.13
C VAL A 71 21.35 -51.61 4.30
N LYS A 72 21.72 -51.80 3.02
CA LYS A 72 22.08 -50.69 2.12
C LYS A 72 20.91 -49.72 1.91
N GLN A 73 19.68 -50.23 1.78
CA GLN A 73 18.50 -49.39 1.68
C GLN A 73 18.27 -48.58 2.96
N ALA A 74 18.42 -49.21 4.13
CA ALA A 74 18.29 -48.53 5.41
C ALA A 74 19.38 -47.46 5.63
N GLU A 75 20.62 -47.70 5.16
CA GLU A 75 21.67 -46.67 5.14
C GLU A 75 21.26 -45.45 4.31
N TRP A 76 20.65 -45.66 3.13
CA TRP A 76 20.13 -44.56 2.30
C TRP A 76 18.93 -43.85 2.95
N ASP A 77 18.07 -44.58 3.67
CA ASP A 77 16.97 -44.00 4.45
C ASP A 77 17.50 -43.10 5.58
N ILE A 78 18.58 -43.51 6.27
CA ILE A 78 19.25 -42.68 7.27
C ILE A 78 19.82 -41.42 6.62
N ALA A 79 20.50 -41.55 5.49
CA ALA A 79 21.06 -40.39 4.77
C ALA A 79 19.96 -39.41 4.32
N ARG A 80 18.81 -39.92 3.84
CA ARG A 80 17.63 -39.09 3.52
C ARG A 80 17.07 -38.39 4.75
N ALA A 81 16.90 -39.12 5.86
CA ALA A 81 16.37 -38.56 7.09
C ALA A 81 17.30 -37.48 7.67
N GLN A 82 18.63 -37.67 7.55
CA GLN A 82 19.62 -36.66 7.92
C GLN A 82 19.50 -35.42 7.02
N MET A 83 19.39 -35.58 5.70
CA MET A 83 19.18 -34.46 4.78
C MET A 83 17.91 -33.67 5.11
N ARG A 84 16.81 -34.36 5.48
CA ARG A 84 15.56 -33.72 5.92
C ARG A 84 15.71 -32.98 7.24
N GLU A 85 16.51 -33.51 8.17
CA GLU A 85 16.87 -32.80 9.39
C GLU A 85 17.63 -31.51 9.08
N ASP A 86 18.64 -31.58 8.21
CA ASP A 86 19.44 -30.43 7.80
C ASP A 86 18.60 -29.37 7.08
N MET A 87 17.71 -29.78 6.17
CA MET A 87 16.75 -28.87 5.52
C MET A 87 15.80 -28.21 6.52
N ALA A 88 15.28 -28.96 7.50
CA ALA A 88 14.44 -28.39 8.55
C ALA A 88 15.21 -27.43 9.46
N GLY A 89 16.51 -27.67 9.65
CA GLY A 89 17.42 -26.75 10.33
C GLY A 89 17.61 -25.44 9.56
N ASN A 90 17.86 -25.54 8.26
CA ASN A 90 18.01 -24.37 7.39
C ASN A 90 16.74 -23.52 7.32
N ASP A 91 15.56 -24.15 7.21
CA ASP A 91 14.28 -23.41 7.25
C ASP A 91 14.05 -22.74 8.62
N ALA A 92 14.43 -23.40 9.72
CA ALA A 92 14.39 -22.77 11.05
C ALA A 92 15.31 -21.53 11.11
N VAL A 93 16.53 -21.61 10.57
CA VAL A 93 17.47 -20.47 10.48
C VAL A 93 16.87 -19.34 9.63
N ARG A 94 16.27 -19.67 8.48
CA ARG A 94 15.56 -18.70 7.63
C ARG A 94 14.44 -18.00 8.40
N GLN A 95 13.57 -18.74 9.09
CA GLN A 95 12.48 -18.17 9.86
C GLN A 95 12.99 -17.26 11.00
N VAL A 96 14.08 -17.64 11.67
CA VAL A 96 14.72 -16.81 12.70
C VAL A 96 15.27 -15.52 12.10
N ARG A 97 15.96 -15.57 10.93
CA ARG A 97 16.45 -14.37 10.23
C ARG A 97 15.31 -13.42 9.89
N VAL A 98 14.23 -13.93 9.29
CA VAL A 98 13.05 -13.14 8.93
C VAL A 98 12.42 -12.49 10.16
N ALA A 99 12.27 -13.23 11.25
CA ALA A 99 11.72 -12.70 12.49
C ALA A 99 12.64 -11.65 13.14
N ALA A 100 13.96 -11.87 13.12
CA ALA A 100 14.94 -10.92 13.65
C ALA A 100 14.94 -9.60 12.86
N VAL A 101 14.89 -9.67 11.52
CA VAL A 101 14.74 -8.50 10.64
C VAL A 101 13.48 -7.71 11.02
N LYS A 102 12.32 -8.38 11.11
CA LYS A 102 11.04 -7.72 11.44
C LYS A 102 11.07 -7.06 12.81
N ALA A 103 11.62 -7.73 13.82
CA ALA A 103 11.75 -7.17 15.16
C ALA A 103 12.64 -5.91 15.15
N ALA A 104 13.83 -5.99 14.56
CA ALA A 104 14.77 -4.87 14.50
C ALA A 104 14.18 -3.64 13.78
N TYR A 105 13.43 -3.83 12.68
CA TYR A 105 12.79 -2.72 11.96
C TYR A 105 11.52 -2.21 12.65
N ALA A 106 10.77 -3.06 13.37
CA ALA A 106 9.69 -2.61 14.25
C ALA A 106 10.22 -1.68 15.35
N ASP A 107 11.38 -1.99 15.95
CA ASP A 107 12.04 -1.16 16.95
C ASP A 107 12.45 0.20 16.39
N GLN A 108 13.00 0.22 15.18
CA GLN A 108 13.34 1.48 14.49
C GLN A 108 12.09 2.34 14.22
N ARG A 109 10.98 1.74 13.76
CA ARG A 109 9.71 2.47 13.57
C ARG A 109 9.14 2.97 14.90
N ALA A 110 9.25 2.18 15.97
CA ALA A 110 8.85 2.60 17.31
C ALA A 110 9.72 3.77 17.81
N ALA A 111 11.03 3.76 17.56
CA ALA A 111 11.92 4.87 17.88
C ALA A 111 11.55 6.17 17.15
N LEU A 112 11.23 6.09 15.85
CA LEU A 112 10.72 7.24 15.08
C LEU A 112 9.40 7.78 15.63
N ALA A 113 8.47 6.89 15.97
CA ALA A 113 7.18 7.28 16.54
C ALA A 113 7.36 7.93 17.92
N ASN A 114 8.22 7.38 18.78
CA ASN A 114 8.56 7.98 20.07
C ASN A 114 9.16 9.37 19.91
N ALA A 115 10.13 9.55 19.00
CA ALA A 115 10.75 10.84 18.73
C ALA A 115 9.73 11.88 18.23
N PHE A 116 8.81 11.49 17.33
CA PHE A 116 7.73 12.38 16.91
C PHE A 116 6.80 12.75 18.07
N LEU A 117 6.51 11.81 18.98
CA LEU A 117 5.59 12.02 20.10
C LEU A 117 6.21 12.76 21.28
N THR A 118 7.53 12.96 21.34
CA THR A 118 8.20 13.74 22.40
C THR A 118 7.62 15.15 22.56
N GLU A 119 7.23 15.76 21.45
CA GLU A 119 6.70 17.13 21.41
C GLU A 119 5.16 17.20 21.53
N ARG A 120 4.50 16.06 21.78
CA ARG A 120 3.03 15.95 21.75
C ARG A 120 2.36 16.92 22.71
N GLU A 121 2.77 16.93 23.98
CA GLU A 121 2.13 17.74 25.01
C GLU A 121 2.30 19.23 24.72
N ARG A 122 3.51 19.65 24.31
CA ARG A 122 3.78 21.04 23.92
C ARG A 122 2.92 21.48 22.74
N VAL A 123 2.83 20.66 21.70
CA VAL A 123 2.01 20.97 20.50
C VAL A 123 0.52 20.97 20.84
N GLN A 124 0.03 19.99 21.61
CA GLN A 124 -1.37 19.95 22.04
C GLN A 124 -1.73 21.17 22.90
N GLY A 125 -0.84 21.58 23.81
CA GLY A 125 -1.02 22.81 24.59
C GLY A 125 -1.11 24.06 23.72
N GLN A 126 -0.26 24.18 22.69
CA GLN A 126 -0.32 25.29 21.73
C GLN A 126 -1.60 25.29 20.89
N ILE A 127 -2.04 24.13 20.42
CA ILE A 127 -3.30 23.95 19.68
C ILE A 127 -4.49 24.34 20.58
N GLN A 128 -4.53 23.86 21.81
CA GLN A 128 -5.61 24.17 22.76
C GLN A 128 -5.64 25.66 23.12
N ALA A 129 -4.50 26.27 23.43
CA ALA A 129 -4.40 27.68 23.74
C ALA A 129 -4.91 28.56 22.58
N ARG A 130 -4.57 28.18 21.34
CA ARG A 130 -5.02 28.90 20.14
C ARG A 130 -6.50 28.69 19.82
N ARG A 131 -7.02 27.49 20.06
CA ARG A 131 -8.45 27.21 19.98
C ARG A 131 -9.22 28.05 21.01
N GLN A 132 -8.73 28.12 22.25
CA GLN A 132 -9.35 28.91 23.31
C GLN A 132 -9.30 30.42 23.04
N SER A 133 -8.22 30.91 22.40
CA SER A 133 -8.09 32.32 22.01
C SER A 133 -8.80 32.68 20.71
N GLY A 134 -9.46 31.73 20.04
CA GLY A 134 -10.15 31.95 18.77
C GLY A 134 -9.23 32.15 17.55
N THR A 135 -7.93 31.87 17.68
CA THR A 135 -6.91 32.04 16.63
C THR A 135 -6.64 30.76 15.81
N MET A 136 -7.44 29.71 16.02
CA MET A 136 -7.41 28.44 15.29
C MET A 136 -8.84 27.86 15.22
N LEU A 137 -9.20 27.30 14.06
CA LEU A 137 -10.50 26.67 13.87
C LEU A 137 -10.59 25.34 14.65
N GLY A 138 -11.80 24.99 15.11
CA GLY A 138 -12.03 23.74 15.83
C GLY A 138 -11.71 22.50 14.99
N ALA A 139 -12.02 22.54 13.69
CA ALA A 139 -11.72 21.46 12.75
C ALA A 139 -10.21 21.27 12.57
N GLU A 140 -9.47 22.38 12.38
CA GLU A 140 -8.00 22.37 12.26
C GLU A 140 -7.33 21.84 13.53
N ALA A 141 -7.80 22.25 14.70
CA ALA A 141 -7.32 21.71 15.98
C ALA A 141 -7.56 20.20 16.11
N MET A 142 -8.71 19.71 15.66
CA MET A 142 -9.02 18.28 15.65
C MET A 142 -8.16 17.51 14.63
N GLU A 143 -7.99 18.02 13.41
CA GLU A 143 -7.12 17.43 12.39
C GLU A 143 -5.70 17.25 12.92
N LEU A 144 -5.11 18.29 13.49
CA LEU A 144 -3.76 18.24 14.07
C LEU A 144 -3.67 17.29 15.28
N ALA A 145 -4.75 17.15 16.07
CA ALA A 145 -4.81 16.19 17.16
C ALA A 145 -4.83 14.74 16.64
N THR A 146 -5.64 14.45 15.61
CA THR A 146 -5.75 13.10 15.03
C THR A 146 -4.43 12.58 14.46
N LEU A 147 -3.59 13.48 13.96
CA LEU A 147 -2.24 13.14 13.48
C LEU A 147 -1.34 12.58 14.60
N ASN A 148 -1.43 13.10 15.83
CA ASN A 148 -0.70 12.51 16.96
C ASN A 148 -1.28 11.16 17.38
N ASP A 149 -2.60 11.01 17.32
CA ASP A 149 -3.27 9.75 17.65
C ASP A 149 -2.95 8.66 16.61
N GLU A 150 -2.81 9.03 15.33
CA GLU A 150 -2.31 8.15 14.25
C GLU A 150 -0.93 7.59 14.61
N VAL A 151 0.02 8.44 15.00
CA VAL A 151 1.38 8.02 15.36
C VAL A 151 1.41 7.19 16.64
N ASN A 152 0.59 7.53 17.64
CA ASN A 152 0.47 6.75 18.87
C ASN A 152 -0.12 5.35 18.59
N ALA A 153 -1.11 5.25 17.71
CA ALA A 153 -1.63 3.96 17.26
C ALA A 153 -0.57 3.15 16.50
N GLN A 154 0.24 3.80 15.66
CA GLN A 154 1.39 3.15 15.01
C GLN A 154 2.40 2.64 16.03
N LEU A 155 2.79 3.43 17.03
CA LEU A 155 3.72 3.00 18.09
C LEU A 155 3.23 1.71 18.78
N LYS A 156 1.95 1.65 19.14
CA LYS A 156 1.35 0.44 19.74
C LYS A 156 1.44 -0.77 18.81
N ARG A 157 1.14 -0.58 17.51
CA ARG A 157 1.28 -1.64 16.49
C ARG A 157 2.72 -2.13 16.36
N GLN A 158 3.70 -1.23 16.35
CA GLN A 158 5.11 -1.62 16.24
C GLN A 158 5.59 -2.40 17.46
N LYS A 159 5.18 -2.02 18.68
CA LYS A 159 5.48 -2.79 19.90
C LYS A 159 4.88 -4.19 19.87
N GLN A 160 3.65 -4.35 19.37
CA GLN A 160 3.05 -5.68 19.21
C GLN A 160 3.82 -6.52 18.17
N ALA A 161 4.14 -5.93 17.01
CA ALA A 161 4.89 -6.62 15.97
C ALA A 161 6.28 -7.08 16.43
N GLN A 162 6.94 -6.29 17.27
CA GLN A 162 8.17 -6.66 17.95
C GLN A 162 7.96 -7.90 18.84
N GLN A 163 6.96 -7.85 19.74
CA GLN A 163 6.65 -8.96 20.65
C GLN A 163 6.34 -10.26 19.92
N ASP A 164 5.53 -10.19 18.85
CA ASP A 164 5.17 -11.35 18.03
C ASP A 164 6.41 -11.96 17.35
N SER A 165 7.30 -11.10 16.86
CA SER A 165 8.55 -11.53 16.20
C SER A 165 9.53 -12.15 17.20
N GLU A 166 9.69 -11.55 18.38
CA GLU A 166 10.50 -12.11 19.46
C GLU A 166 9.95 -13.46 19.96
N GLN A 167 8.63 -13.59 20.09
CA GLN A 167 7.99 -14.85 20.47
C GLN A 167 8.25 -15.94 19.41
N ALA A 168 8.20 -15.59 18.13
CA ALA A 168 8.54 -16.50 17.05
C ALA A 168 10.00 -16.99 17.17
N ILE A 169 10.96 -16.08 17.42
CA ILE A 169 12.37 -16.42 17.63
C ILE A 169 12.53 -17.37 18.82
N ARG A 170 11.94 -17.04 19.98
CA ARG A 170 12.00 -17.89 21.20
C ARG A 170 11.48 -19.29 20.93
N ARG A 171 10.35 -19.41 20.23
CA ARG A 171 9.73 -20.69 19.89
C ARG A 171 10.63 -21.53 18.98
N ILE A 172 11.30 -20.91 18.01
CA ILE A 172 12.11 -21.63 17.02
C ILE A 172 13.51 -21.95 17.57
N ALA A 173 14.15 -20.99 18.24
CA ALA A 173 15.52 -21.11 18.74
C ALA A 173 15.61 -21.72 20.16
N GLY A 174 14.51 -21.79 20.91
CA GLY A 174 14.49 -22.30 22.28
C GLY A 174 15.19 -21.40 23.30
N ILE A 175 15.26 -20.09 23.03
CA ILE A 175 15.95 -19.10 23.89
C ILE A 175 14.95 -18.47 24.87
N GLU A 176 15.32 -18.38 26.14
CA GLU A 176 14.59 -17.66 27.19
C GLU A 176 15.28 -16.32 27.53
N GLY A 177 14.53 -15.37 28.10
CA GLY A 177 15.09 -14.06 28.54
C GLY A 177 15.15 -12.97 27.47
N LYS A 178 15.66 -11.77 27.79
CA LYS A 178 15.61 -10.61 26.89
C LYS A 178 16.46 -10.86 25.62
N LEU A 179 15.89 -10.56 24.45
CA LEU A 179 16.62 -10.58 23.17
C LEU A 179 17.13 -9.17 22.87
N ASP A 180 18.41 -9.06 22.50
CA ASP A 180 18.98 -7.82 21.96
C ASP A 180 19.17 -8.01 20.45
N LEU A 181 18.23 -7.50 19.67
CA LEU A 181 18.17 -7.72 18.23
C LEU A 181 18.66 -6.46 17.52
N SER A 182 19.79 -6.60 16.82
CA SER A 182 20.27 -5.59 15.88
C SER A 182 19.80 -5.89 14.46
N THR A 183 19.86 -4.88 13.59
CA THR A 183 19.57 -5.08 12.17
C THR A 183 20.66 -5.97 11.57
N PRO A 184 20.33 -7.16 11.05
CA PRO A 184 21.32 -8.04 10.47
C PRO A 184 21.82 -7.45 9.15
N ALA A 185 23.09 -7.70 8.83
CA ALA A 185 23.62 -7.45 7.51
C ALA A 185 24.58 -8.54 7.09
N TRP A 186 24.71 -8.63 5.76
CA TRP A 186 25.46 -9.66 5.10
C TRP A 186 26.41 -9.04 4.09
N PRO A 187 27.61 -9.63 3.88
CA PRO A 187 28.51 -9.22 2.82
C PRO A 187 27.83 -9.24 1.45
N GLU A 188 28.14 -8.26 0.58
CA GLU A 188 27.64 -8.28 -0.82
C GLU A 188 28.05 -9.55 -1.57
N THR A 189 29.20 -10.14 -1.22
CA THR A 189 29.69 -11.40 -1.80
C THR A 189 28.78 -12.60 -1.55
N CYS A 190 27.89 -12.52 -0.56
CA CYS A 190 26.87 -13.54 -0.31
C CYS A 190 25.77 -13.57 -1.36
N PHE A 191 25.60 -12.47 -2.11
CA PHE A 191 24.56 -12.30 -3.12
C PHE A 191 25.11 -12.40 -4.54
N ASP A 192 26.36 -12.82 -4.71
CA ASP A 192 26.92 -13.12 -6.01
C ASP A 192 26.24 -14.38 -6.58
N THR A 193 25.83 -14.35 -7.85
CA THR A 193 25.21 -15.50 -8.52
C THR A 193 26.11 -16.74 -8.42
N ALA A 194 27.42 -16.58 -8.59
CA ALA A 194 28.39 -17.68 -8.47
C ALA A 194 28.48 -18.26 -7.05
N HIS A 195 28.23 -17.46 -6.02
CA HIS A 195 28.18 -17.92 -4.64
C HIS A 195 26.88 -18.69 -4.38
N LEU A 196 25.73 -18.10 -4.73
CA LEU A 196 24.41 -18.70 -4.49
C LEU A 196 24.20 -20.01 -5.26
N MET A 197 24.75 -20.11 -6.47
CA MET A 197 24.67 -21.30 -7.32
C MET A 197 25.67 -22.41 -6.93
N ARG A 198 26.56 -22.16 -5.97
CA ARG A 198 27.53 -23.17 -5.55
C ARG A 198 26.81 -24.37 -4.94
N GLU A 199 27.21 -25.58 -5.36
CA GLU A 199 26.77 -26.80 -4.69
C GLU A 199 27.30 -26.81 -3.25
N ASP A 200 26.41 -26.93 -2.28
CA ASP A 200 26.72 -26.96 -0.85
C ASP A 200 26.25 -28.27 -0.18
N GLY A 201 25.73 -29.20 -0.97
CA GLY A 201 25.24 -30.49 -0.50
C GLY A 201 23.95 -30.40 0.32
N ARG A 202 23.17 -29.32 0.20
CA ARG A 202 21.93 -29.13 0.97
C ARG A 202 20.71 -28.91 0.07
N GLY A 203 19.53 -28.93 0.68
CA GLY A 203 18.27 -28.65 0.00
C GLY A 203 17.75 -29.79 -0.88
N GLN A 204 16.74 -29.47 -1.70
CA GLN A 204 16.07 -30.46 -2.54
C GLN A 204 16.98 -31.04 -3.63
N GLU A 205 17.88 -30.22 -4.18
CA GLU A 205 18.85 -30.69 -5.18
C GLU A 205 19.71 -31.83 -4.61
N ALA A 206 20.28 -31.63 -3.42
CA ALA A 206 21.10 -32.65 -2.77
C ALA A 206 20.30 -33.91 -2.39
N GLU A 207 19.02 -33.77 -1.97
CA GLU A 207 18.14 -34.92 -1.74
C GLU A 207 17.92 -35.73 -3.03
N GLN A 208 17.73 -35.08 -4.18
CA GLN A 208 17.55 -35.79 -5.44
C GLN A 208 18.85 -36.41 -5.97
N GLN A 209 20.00 -35.75 -5.79
CA GLN A 209 21.31 -36.37 -6.08
C GLN A 209 21.52 -37.65 -5.25
N LEU A 210 21.13 -37.62 -3.98
CA LEU A 210 21.16 -38.79 -3.10
C LEU A 210 20.25 -39.91 -3.61
N ASN A 211 19.04 -39.59 -4.10
CA ASN A 211 18.11 -40.57 -4.65
C ASN A 211 18.64 -41.23 -5.93
N VAL A 212 19.29 -40.47 -6.82
CA VAL A 212 19.97 -41.02 -8.01
C VAL A 212 21.10 -41.98 -7.61
N ALA A 213 21.93 -41.59 -6.64
CA ALA A 213 23.00 -42.42 -6.11
C ALA A 213 22.47 -43.71 -5.45
N ALA A 214 21.38 -43.60 -4.68
CA ALA A 214 20.73 -44.73 -4.03
C ALA A 214 20.18 -45.75 -5.04
N ALA A 215 19.45 -45.28 -6.06
CA ALA A 215 18.92 -46.15 -7.12
C ALA A 215 20.06 -46.85 -7.89
N SER A 216 21.12 -46.10 -8.23
CA SER A 216 22.31 -46.64 -8.90
C SER A 216 23.03 -47.69 -8.05
N SER A 217 23.11 -47.48 -6.74
CA SER A 217 23.69 -48.45 -5.80
C SER A 217 22.87 -49.75 -5.73
N GLN A 218 21.54 -49.68 -5.81
CA GLN A 218 20.69 -50.87 -5.78
C GLN A 218 20.82 -51.70 -7.05
N MET A 219 20.92 -51.05 -8.22
CA MET A 219 21.16 -51.74 -9.49
C MET A 219 22.47 -52.55 -9.48
N LYS A 220 23.55 -51.99 -8.94
CA LYS A 220 24.86 -52.70 -8.83
C LYS A 220 24.78 -53.98 -8.00
N LEU A 221 23.88 -54.06 -7.02
CA LEU A 221 23.69 -55.28 -6.21
C LEU A 221 22.98 -56.40 -6.99
N LEU A 222 22.39 -56.13 -8.15
CA LEU A 222 21.63 -57.08 -8.95
C LEU A 222 22.46 -57.82 -10.03
N ASP A 223 23.72 -57.43 -10.26
CA ASP A 223 24.60 -58.00 -11.31
C ASP A 223 25.07 -59.46 -11.08
N GLY A 224 24.80 -60.05 -9.91
CA GLY A 224 25.31 -61.37 -9.48
C GLY A 224 24.66 -62.62 -10.10
N GLY A 225 23.89 -62.50 -11.19
CA GLY A 225 23.32 -63.64 -11.91
C GLY A 225 22.31 -64.48 -11.09
N ILE A 226 22.28 -65.81 -11.30
CA ILE A 226 21.32 -66.73 -10.64
C ILE A 226 21.49 -66.78 -9.12
N LEU A 227 22.71 -66.55 -8.61
CA LEU A 227 23.04 -66.61 -7.18
C LEU A 227 22.26 -65.58 -6.35
N ASN A 228 21.80 -64.50 -6.99
CA ASN A 228 20.99 -63.45 -6.36
C ASN A 228 19.54 -63.87 -6.12
N SER A 229 19.12 -65.04 -6.62
CA SER A 229 17.77 -65.59 -6.48
C SER A 229 17.72 -66.95 -5.77
N VAL A 230 18.87 -67.50 -5.34
CA VAL A 230 18.94 -68.80 -4.66
C VAL A 230 18.84 -68.65 -3.15
N GLU A 231 17.70 -69.01 -2.56
CA GLU A 231 17.57 -69.12 -1.10
C GLU A 231 18.18 -70.43 -0.64
N ALA A 232 19.10 -70.36 0.34
CA ALA A 232 19.70 -71.54 0.93
C ALA A 232 19.81 -71.38 2.45
N GLY A 233 19.47 -72.45 3.16
CA GLY A 233 19.48 -72.49 4.61
C GLY A 233 19.95 -73.83 5.17
N VAL A 234 20.47 -73.76 6.40
CA VAL A 234 20.73 -74.95 7.23
C VAL A 234 19.86 -74.83 8.47
N GLN A 235 19.11 -75.87 8.77
CA GLN A 235 18.26 -75.94 9.95
C GLN A 235 18.64 -77.15 10.80
N VAL A 236 18.89 -76.92 12.08
CA VAL A 236 19.05 -77.98 13.08
C VAL A 236 17.81 -77.94 13.97
N SER A 237 17.09 -79.06 14.07
CA SER A 237 15.84 -79.12 14.85
C SER A 237 15.76 -80.38 15.68
N HIS A 238 15.22 -80.24 16.89
CA HIS A 238 14.82 -81.34 17.75
C HIS A 238 13.32 -81.29 17.97
N SER A 239 12.64 -82.41 17.76
CA SER A 239 11.20 -82.54 17.96
C SER A 239 10.87 -83.70 18.89
N ARG A 240 9.87 -83.48 19.74
CA ARG A 240 9.23 -84.51 20.57
C ARG A 240 7.81 -84.69 20.11
N MET A 241 7.36 -85.93 20.02
CA MET A 241 6.04 -86.29 19.54
C MET A 241 5.38 -87.21 20.56
N LYS A 242 4.08 -87.05 20.77
CA LYS A 242 3.26 -87.91 21.61
C LYS A 242 2.04 -88.36 20.82
N ASP A 243 1.95 -89.67 20.61
CA ASP A 243 0.85 -90.30 19.88
C ASP A 243 -0.20 -90.88 20.84
N TRP A 244 -1.47 -90.75 20.50
CA TRP A 244 -2.59 -91.36 21.22
C TRP A 244 -3.56 -92.08 20.26
N PRO A 245 -3.76 -93.41 20.41
CA PRO A 245 -2.92 -94.34 21.18
C PRO A 245 -1.54 -94.53 20.52
N GLY A 246 -0.47 -94.59 21.32
CA GLY A 246 0.88 -94.76 20.79
C GLY A 246 2.02 -94.47 21.76
N GLN A 247 3.26 -94.60 21.27
CA GLN A 247 4.48 -94.30 22.01
C GLN A 247 5.02 -92.90 21.70
N ASP A 248 5.85 -92.39 22.60
CA ASP A 248 6.49 -91.09 22.46
C ASP A 248 7.65 -91.19 21.46
N GLY A 249 7.69 -90.26 20.51
CA GLY A 249 8.74 -90.15 19.52
C GLY A 249 9.70 -89.00 19.81
N ARG A 250 10.96 -89.15 19.39
CA ARG A 250 11.92 -88.05 19.31
C ARG A 250 12.58 -88.07 17.95
N ASN A 251 12.79 -86.90 17.37
CA ASN A 251 13.50 -86.76 16.11
C ASN A 251 14.44 -85.54 16.16
N SER A 252 15.71 -85.77 15.83
CA SER A 252 16.72 -84.73 15.65
C SER A 252 17.18 -84.79 14.20
N GLY A 253 17.21 -83.65 13.52
CA GLY A 253 17.59 -83.59 12.11
C GLY A 253 18.36 -82.32 11.76
N VAL A 254 19.26 -82.47 10.79
CA VAL A 254 19.89 -81.37 10.06
C VAL A 254 19.28 -81.34 8.67
N HIS A 255 18.70 -80.20 8.30
CA HIS A 255 18.05 -80.00 7.01
C HIS A 255 18.82 -78.93 6.23
N LEU A 256 19.13 -79.23 4.97
CA LEU A 256 19.61 -78.25 4.01
C LEU A 256 18.45 -77.92 3.06
N ASP A 257 18.01 -76.68 3.05
CA ASP A 257 17.01 -76.19 2.11
C ASP A 257 17.68 -75.34 1.03
N VAL A 258 17.36 -75.62 -0.25
CA VAL A 258 17.75 -74.79 -1.38
C VAL A 258 16.53 -74.56 -2.26
N ALA A 259 16.15 -73.30 -2.44
CA ALA A 259 15.01 -72.89 -3.25
C ALA A 259 15.48 -71.91 -4.33
N VAL A 260 15.16 -72.22 -5.59
CA VAL A 260 15.44 -71.39 -6.76
C VAL A 260 14.12 -71.12 -7.49
N PRO A 261 13.70 -69.86 -7.65
CA PRO A 261 12.48 -69.56 -8.38
C PRO A 261 12.68 -69.89 -9.86
N LEU A 262 11.77 -70.68 -10.44
CA LEU A 262 11.81 -71.07 -11.86
C LEU A 262 11.85 -69.85 -12.80
N GLY A 263 11.21 -68.74 -12.40
CA GLY A 263 11.20 -67.46 -13.12
C GLY A 263 12.29 -66.45 -12.73
N TRP A 264 13.42 -66.88 -12.16
CA TRP A 264 14.44 -65.97 -11.61
C TRP A 264 14.93 -64.88 -12.59
N ARG A 265 15.03 -65.19 -13.88
CA ARG A 265 15.43 -64.21 -14.92
C ARG A 265 14.42 -63.07 -15.04
N GLN A 266 13.12 -63.41 -15.10
CA GLN A 266 12.03 -62.43 -15.20
C GLN A 266 11.99 -61.54 -13.96
N VAL A 267 12.16 -62.11 -12.76
CA VAL A 267 12.22 -61.36 -11.50
C VAL A 267 13.43 -60.42 -11.48
N ARG A 268 14.60 -60.89 -11.93
CA ARG A 268 15.81 -60.05 -12.02
C ARG A 268 15.60 -58.89 -12.99
N ASP A 269 15.15 -59.18 -14.21
CA ASP A 269 14.97 -58.17 -15.25
C ASP A 269 13.89 -57.15 -14.84
N ALA A 270 12.82 -57.60 -14.16
CA ALA A 270 11.81 -56.71 -13.58
C ALA A 270 12.38 -55.81 -12.47
N ARG A 271 13.24 -56.32 -11.59
CA ARG A 271 13.92 -55.50 -10.56
C ARG A 271 14.90 -54.51 -11.16
N ILE A 272 15.64 -54.89 -12.20
CA ILE A 272 16.50 -53.96 -12.95
C ILE A 272 15.64 -52.87 -13.58
N GLY A 273 14.52 -53.25 -14.21
CA GLY A 273 13.53 -52.32 -14.76
C GLY A 273 12.99 -51.35 -13.72
N GLU A 274 12.54 -51.84 -12.57
CA GLU A 274 12.03 -51.03 -11.45
C GLU A 274 13.07 -49.99 -10.98
N TRP A 275 14.30 -50.42 -10.69
CA TRP A 275 15.34 -49.50 -10.22
C TRP A 275 15.84 -48.55 -11.31
N SER A 276 15.83 -48.98 -12.58
CA SER A 276 16.13 -48.09 -13.71
C SER A 276 15.08 -46.99 -13.85
N ALA A 277 13.79 -47.31 -13.68
CA ALA A 277 12.70 -46.35 -13.70
C ALA A 277 12.77 -45.39 -12.50
N LYS A 278 13.05 -45.90 -11.28
CA LYS A 278 13.27 -45.06 -10.09
C LYS A 278 14.46 -44.11 -10.27
N ARG A 279 15.53 -44.57 -10.93
CA ARG A 279 16.68 -43.73 -11.25
C ARG A 279 16.29 -42.63 -12.25
N GLN A 280 15.60 -42.97 -13.33
CA GLN A 280 15.14 -41.98 -14.32
C GLN A 280 14.19 -40.95 -13.68
N GLN A 281 13.30 -41.39 -12.79
CA GLN A 281 12.43 -40.50 -12.02
C GLN A 281 13.26 -39.54 -11.14
N ALA A 282 14.24 -40.05 -10.41
CA ALA A 282 15.11 -39.22 -9.58
C ALA A 282 15.99 -38.26 -10.41
N GLU A 283 16.45 -38.67 -11.59
CA GLU A 283 17.20 -37.81 -12.53
C GLU A 283 16.32 -36.67 -13.06
N ALA A 284 15.06 -36.95 -13.41
CA ALA A 284 14.10 -35.93 -13.81
C ALA A 284 13.80 -34.93 -12.68
N GLN A 285 13.58 -35.43 -11.46
CA GLN A 285 13.36 -34.59 -10.27
C GLN A 285 14.59 -33.75 -9.92
N LEU A 286 15.80 -34.27 -10.15
CA LEU A 286 17.04 -33.51 -9.96
C LEU A 286 17.15 -32.37 -10.97
N GLN A 287 16.82 -32.61 -12.24
CA GLN A 287 16.81 -31.57 -13.26
C GLN A 287 15.79 -30.48 -12.94
N GLU A 288 14.59 -30.88 -12.50
CA GLU A 288 13.54 -29.96 -12.05
C GLU A 288 14.04 -29.12 -10.86
N ALA A 289 14.58 -29.75 -9.81
CA ALA A 289 15.10 -29.06 -8.63
C ALA A 289 16.21 -28.05 -8.97
N ARG A 290 17.11 -28.39 -9.90
CA ARG A 290 18.15 -27.47 -10.41
C ARG A 290 17.54 -26.27 -11.14
N SER A 291 16.57 -26.51 -12.01
CA SER A 291 15.92 -25.45 -12.78
C SER A 291 15.13 -24.49 -11.87
N LEU A 292 14.44 -25.03 -10.85
CA LEU A 292 13.69 -24.24 -9.89
C LEU A 292 14.62 -23.40 -9.01
N ARG A 293 15.71 -24.00 -8.51
CA ARG A 293 16.73 -23.28 -7.72
C ARG A 293 17.33 -22.12 -8.50
N GLN A 294 17.73 -22.35 -9.76
CA GLN A 294 18.25 -21.29 -10.64
C GLN A 294 17.21 -20.16 -10.81
N TYR A 295 15.96 -20.53 -11.10
CA TYR A 295 14.88 -19.56 -11.27
C TYR A 295 14.64 -18.72 -10.01
N ASP A 296 14.60 -19.35 -8.84
CA ASP A 296 14.37 -18.68 -7.57
C ASP A 296 15.52 -17.74 -7.19
N ILE A 297 16.78 -18.15 -7.44
CA ILE A 297 17.96 -17.29 -7.26
C ILE A 297 17.88 -16.09 -8.19
N ASP A 298 17.65 -16.30 -9.49
CA ASP A 298 17.59 -15.21 -10.47
C ASP A 298 16.46 -14.23 -10.16
N LYS A 299 15.30 -14.75 -9.75
CA LYS A 299 14.15 -13.94 -9.32
C LYS A 299 14.50 -13.13 -8.07
N GLY A 300 15.07 -13.77 -7.05
CA GLY A 300 15.45 -13.11 -5.81
C GLY A 300 16.50 -12.02 -6.01
N LEU A 301 17.50 -12.24 -6.89
CA LEU A 301 18.52 -11.24 -7.21
C LEU A 301 17.93 -10.00 -7.90
N ARG A 302 16.99 -10.19 -8.84
CA ARG A 302 16.26 -9.08 -9.48
C ARG A 302 15.41 -8.31 -8.47
N GLU A 303 14.70 -9.02 -7.60
CA GLU A 303 13.87 -8.42 -6.56
C GLU A 303 14.71 -7.63 -5.56
N ARG A 304 15.86 -8.18 -5.12
CA ARG A 304 16.83 -7.48 -4.26
C ARG A 304 17.31 -6.18 -4.90
N ALA A 305 17.69 -6.21 -6.18
CA ALA A 305 18.17 -5.02 -6.90
C ALA A 305 17.08 -3.94 -7.01
N LEU A 306 15.84 -4.33 -7.29
CA LEU A 306 14.68 -3.43 -7.30
C LEU A 306 14.47 -2.78 -5.93
N LEU A 307 14.41 -3.59 -4.86
CA LEU A 307 14.19 -3.12 -3.50
C LEU A 307 15.33 -2.22 -3.01
N LYS A 308 16.56 -2.44 -3.47
CA LYS A 308 17.69 -1.53 -3.19
C LYS A 308 17.48 -0.15 -3.80
N SER A 309 16.98 -0.11 -5.05
CA SER A 309 16.64 1.14 -5.72
C SER A 309 15.49 1.86 -4.99
N GLU A 310 14.42 1.14 -4.63
CA GLU A 310 13.30 1.70 -3.85
C GLU A 310 13.75 2.29 -2.51
N TRP A 311 14.69 1.63 -1.82
CA TRP A 311 15.25 2.13 -0.58
C TRP A 311 16.03 3.44 -0.79
N THR A 312 16.81 3.53 -1.87
CA THR A 312 17.57 4.75 -2.23
C THR A 312 16.64 5.90 -2.62
N ASP A 313 15.56 5.61 -3.34
CA ASP A 313 14.52 6.60 -3.67
C ASP A 313 13.79 7.10 -2.42
N ALA A 314 13.48 6.21 -1.48
CA ALA A 314 12.90 6.57 -0.19
C ALA A 314 13.83 7.50 0.60
N GLN A 315 15.14 7.24 0.62
CA GLN A 315 16.13 8.11 1.26
C GLN A 315 16.16 9.51 0.62
N THR A 316 16.06 9.58 -0.70
CA THR A 316 16.00 10.86 -1.43
C THR A 316 14.75 11.66 -1.06
N ARG A 317 13.59 11.00 -0.98
CA ARG A 317 12.33 11.63 -0.52
C ARG A 317 12.41 12.10 0.94
N LEU A 318 13.09 11.35 1.79
CA LEU A 318 13.34 11.76 3.17
C LEU A 318 14.15 13.07 3.23
N LYS A 319 15.22 13.20 2.44
CA LYS A 319 16.01 14.44 2.37
C LYS A 319 15.13 15.65 2.00
N ALA A 320 14.24 15.50 1.03
CA ALA A 320 13.30 16.56 0.64
C ALA A 320 12.30 16.92 1.77
N ALA A 321 11.81 15.92 2.50
CA ALA A 321 10.91 16.15 3.64
C ALA A 321 11.63 16.80 4.82
N GLN A 322 12.89 16.44 5.08
CA GLN A 322 13.73 17.07 6.10
C GLN A 322 14.02 18.53 5.76
N GLU A 323 14.31 18.83 4.49
CA GLU A 323 14.51 20.21 4.05
C GLU A 323 13.22 21.03 4.16
N SER A 324 12.08 20.44 3.81
CA SER A 324 10.76 21.06 3.99
C SER A 324 10.48 21.38 5.46
N LEU A 325 10.82 20.46 6.38
CA LEU A 325 10.71 20.69 7.82
C LEU A 325 11.67 21.79 8.31
N ARG A 326 12.91 21.81 7.80
CA ARG A 326 13.88 22.87 8.11
C ARG A 326 13.35 24.24 7.71
N VAL A 327 12.83 24.37 6.49
CA VAL A 327 12.21 25.62 5.98
C VAL A 327 10.99 26.01 6.82
N ALA A 328 10.12 25.04 7.16
CA ALA A 328 8.94 25.31 7.99
C ALA A 328 9.33 25.78 9.41
N ASN A 329 10.37 25.20 10.00
CA ASN A 329 10.92 25.66 11.28
C ASN A 329 11.44 27.11 11.20
N LEU A 330 12.12 27.48 10.11
CA LEU A 330 12.62 28.85 9.90
C LEU A 330 11.50 29.86 9.65
N ARG A 331 10.42 29.47 8.96
CA ARG A 331 9.28 30.34 8.67
C ARG A 331 8.31 30.48 9.83
N ARG A 332 8.35 29.57 10.80
CA ARG A 332 7.46 29.53 11.96
C ARG A 332 7.30 30.89 12.67
N PRO A 333 8.37 31.67 12.96
CA PRO A 333 8.24 32.97 13.63
C PRO A 333 7.63 34.06 12.74
N ALA A 334 7.81 33.96 11.41
CA ALA A 334 7.38 34.97 10.45
C ALA A 334 5.89 34.83 10.06
N LEU A 335 5.32 33.63 10.12
CA LEU A 335 3.97 33.31 9.65
C LEU A 335 2.94 33.30 10.79
N GLN A 336 2.85 34.37 11.59
CA GLN A 336 1.97 34.52 12.77
C GLN A 336 0.81 33.48 12.86
N GLY A 337 0.94 32.51 13.77
CA GLY A 337 -0.04 31.43 13.92
C GLY A 337 0.00 30.33 12.84
N GLU A 338 -0.10 30.66 11.56
CA GLU A 338 -0.08 29.68 10.44
C GLU A 338 1.24 28.87 10.40
N GLY A 339 2.35 29.47 10.80
CA GLY A 339 3.66 28.82 10.85
C GLY A 339 3.75 27.61 11.78
N ILE A 340 2.92 27.54 12.83
CA ILE A 340 2.87 26.36 13.72
C ILE A 340 2.20 25.17 13.02
N VAL A 341 1.16 25.45 12.23
CA VAL A 341 0.39 24.44 11.52
C VAL A 341 1.23 23.87 10.39
N GLU A 342 1.86 24.74 9.58
CA GLU A 342 2.78 24.33 8.52
C GLU A 342 3.96 23.52 9.08
N GLN A 343 4.54 23.96 10.20
CA GLN A 343 5.64 23.25 10.85
C GLN A 343 5.21 21.86 11.35
N PHE A 344 4.02 21.72 11.92
CA PHE A 344 3.51 20.43 12.35
C PHE A 344 3.21 19.49 11.16
N GLN A 345 2.60 20.00 10.09
CA GLN A 345 2.39 19.24 8.85
C GLN A 345 3.71 18.80 8.21
N ALA A 346 4.71 19.69 8.16
CA ALA A 346 6.04 19.35 7.66
C ALA A 346 6.73 18.30 8.54
N ARG A 347 6.54 18.35 9.87
CA ARG A 347 7.05 17.32 10.80
C ARG A 347 6.38 15.97 10.57
N MET A 348 5.06 15.97 10.34
CA MET A 348 4.33 14.75 10.00
C MET A 348 4.78 14.17 8.65
N ALA A 349 5.01 15.01 7.65
CA ALA A 349 5.56 14.59 6.36
C ALA A 349 6.96 13.99 6.50
N ALA A 350 7.83 14.61 7.31
CA ALA A 350 9.14 14.06 7.65
C ALA A 350 9.04 12.72 8.37
N TYR A 351 8.14 12.58 9.36
CA TYR A 351 7.88 11.30 10.03
C TYR A 351 7.43 10.21 9.05
N LYS A 352 6.44 10.49 8.19
CA LYS A 352 5.93 9.54 7.19
C LYS A 352 7.02 9.16 6.18
N ALA A 353 7.87 10.11 5.78
CA ALA A 353 9.02 9.83 4.92
C ALA A 353 10.07 8.95 5.61
N SER A 354 10.35 9.18 6.90
CA SER A 354 11.25 8.35 7.69
C SER A 354 10.75 6.92 7.81
N VAL A 355 9.47 6.73 8.11
CA VAL A 355 8.84 5.40 8.17
C VAL A 355 8.98 4.68 6.83
N ARG A 356 8.76 5.37 5.70
CA ARG A 356 8.95 4.78 4.36
C ARG A 356 10.38 4.31 4.09
N VAL A 357 11.40 5.02 4.60
CA VAL A 357 12.80 4.57 4.49
C VAL A 357 13.01 3.27 5.27
N VAL A 358 12.46 3.19 6.47
CA VAL A 358 12.56 1.99 7.31
C VAL A 358 11.80 0.81 6.69
N ASP A 359 10.61 1.04 6.13
CA ASP A 359 9.82 0.02 5.44
C ASP A 359 10.54 -0.50 4.17
N ALA A 360 11.16 0.39 3.39
CA ALA A 360 11.93 -0.01 2.21
C ALA A 360 13.20 -0.79 2.60
N ALA A 361 13.89 -0.37 3.67
CA ALA A 361 15.04 -1.08 4.21
C ALA A 361 14.65 -2.48 4.73
N GLU A 362 13.52 -2.61 5.41
CA GLU A 362 13.00 -3.91 5.88
C GLU A 362 12.75 -4.85 4.71
N LYS A 363 12.04 -4.40 3.67
CA LYS A 363 11.76 -5.24 2.48
C LYS A 363 13.06 -5.72 1.84
N TYR A 364 14.02 -4.82 1.68
CA TYR A 364 15.34 -5.15 1.14
C TYR A 364 16.05 -6.22 1.99
N SER A 365 16.12 -6.06 3.30
CA SER A 365 16.74 -7.02 4.23
C SER A 365 16.00 -8.35 4.31
N LEU A 366 14.67 -8.34 4.14
CA LEU A 366 13.87 -9.57 4.04
C LEU A 366 14.18 -10.34 2.76
N ALA A 367 14.30 -9.65 1.62
CA ALA A 367 14.71 -10.29 0.36
C ALA A 367 16.11 -10.90 0.46
N GLU A 368 17.04 -10.24 1.17
CA GLU A 368 18.35 -10.80 1.47
C GLU A 368 18.26 -12.05 2.35
N ALA A 369 17.45 -12.03 3.41
CA ALA A 369 17.25 -13.19 4.28
C ALA A 369 16.67 -14.41 3.54
N GLU A 370 15.77 -14.18 2.59
CA GLU A 370 15.20 -15.21 1.71
C GLU A 370 16.23 -15.76 0.72
N LEU A 371 17.01 -14.91 0.06
CA LEU A 371 18.08 -15.32 -0.85
C LEU A 371 19.13 -16.19 -0.15
N LEU A 372 19.49 -15.87 1.09
CA LEU A 372 20.46 -16.64 1.89
C LEU A 372 19.95 -18.04 2.29
N ALA A 373 18.66 -18.33 2.11
CA ALA A 373 18.13 -19.67 2.29
C ALA A 373 18.30 -20.56 1.05
N LEU A 374 18.60 -19.97 -0.12
CA LEU A 374 18.75 -20.66 -1.40
C LEU A 374 20.20 -21.05 -1.72
N GLY A 375 21.16 -20.49 -0.97
CA GLY A 375 22.59 -20.68 -1.20
C GLY A 375 23.36 -21.21 0.02
N PRO A 376 24.69 -21.30 -0.10
CA PRO A 376 25.59 -21.70 0.99
C PRO A 376 25.42 -20.84 2.25
N GLU A 377 25.90 -21.33 3.39
CA GLU A 377 25.93 -20.51 4.59
C GLU A 377 26.81 -19.29 4.40
N CYS A 378 26.28 -18.16 4.87
CA CYS A 378 26.98 -16.89 4.84
C CYS A 378 27.06 -16.33 6.26
N ALA A 379 28.28 -15.95 6.64
CA ALA A 379 28.52 -15.33 7.93
C ALA A 379 27.82 -13.97 8.00
N THR A 380 27.06 -13.75 9.07
CA THR A 380 26.56 -12.42 9.42
C THR A 380 27.74 -11.53 9.81
N GLN A 381 27.80 -10.33 9.26
CA GLN A 381 28.71 -9.30 9.76
C GLN A 381 27.98 -8.50 10.83
N GLU A 382 28.62 -8.26 11.97
CA GLU A 382 28.15 -7.23 12.89
C GLU A 382 28.22 -5.88 12.17
N GLN A 383 27.07 -5.27 11.90
CA GLN A 383 27.09 -3.90 11.41
C GLN A 383 27.64 -2.97 12.51
N PRO A 384 28.49 -1.99 12.16
CA PRO A 384 28.69 -0.86 13.05
C PRO A 384 27.33 -0.18 13.31
N LYS A 385 27.11 0.28 14.55
CA LYS A 385 25.86 0.95 15.01
C LYS A 385 25.38 2.12 14.11
N SER A 386 26.19 2.55 13.15
CA SER A 386 25.91 3.59 12.15
C SER A 386 25.06 3.15 10.94
N ALA A 387 24.74 1.85 10.79
CA ALA A 387 24.01 1.34 9.62
C ALA A 387 22.47 1.17 9.83
N SER A 388 21.95 1.57 11.00
CA SER A 388 20.51 1.75 11.22
C SER A 388 19.91 2.70 10.18
N ALA A 389 18.73 2.37 9.64
CA ALA A 389 17.99 3.29 8.77
C ALA A 389 17.51 4.55 9.54
N VAL A 390 17.55 4.48 10.87
CA VAL A 390 17.26 5.58 11.79
C VAL A 390 18.56 6.07 12.43
N THR A 391 18.97 7.31 12.09
CA THR A 391 20.14 7.97 12.68
C THR A 391 19.76 8.87 13.86
N PRO A 392 20.69 9.17 14.79
CA PRO A 392 20.44 10.14 15.86
C PRO A 392 20.02 11.53 15.32
N GLN A 393 20.60 11.97 14.20
CA GLN A 393 20.24 13.21 13.53
C GLN A 393 18.79 13.18 13.01
N LEU A 394 18.35 12.03 12.49
CA LEU A 394 16.97 11.84 12.03
C LEU A 394 15.99 11.92 13.21
N LEU A 395 16.28 11.23 14.31
CA LEU A 395 15.46 11.28 15.53
C LEU A 395 15.41 12.71 16.10
N ALA A 396 16.56 13.40 16.14
CA ALA A 396 16.63 14.79 16.59
C ALA A 396 15.81 15.73 15.70
N SER A 397 15.82 15.53 14.37
CA SER A 397 15.01 16.35 13.45
C SER A 397 13.50 16.19 13.64
N LEU A 398 13.05 15.05 14.17
CA LEU A 398 11.65 14.78 14.51
C LEU A 398 11.27 15.24 15.91
N GLY A 399 12.21 15.17 16.86
CA GLY A 399 11.99 15.46 18.28
C GLY A 399 12.28 16.89 18.72
N ALA A 400 13.08 17.67 17.99
CA ALA A 400 13.47 19.02 18.41
C ALA A 400 12.97 20.10 17.45
N SER A 401 12.00 20.91 17.90
CA SER A 401 11.93 22.28 17.39
C SER A 401 13.09 23.07 18.02
N GLN A 402 14.28 23.04 17.40
CA GLN A 402 15.34 23.94 17.84
C GLN A 402 14.84 25.38 17.65
N THR A 403 14.45 26.01 18.76
CA THR A 403 14.52 27.46 18.89
C THR A 403 16.00 27.82 18.86
N GLN A 404 16.56 28.00 17.65
CA GLN A 404 17.76 28.81 17.52
C GLN A 404 17.38 30.22 17.95
N THR A 405 17.67 30.53 19.21
CA THR A 405 17.89 31.89 19.65
C THR A 405 19.01 32.43 18.78
N VAL A 406 18.68 33.36 17.88
CA VAL A 406 19.68 34.21 17.24
C VAL A 406 20.33 35.00 18.37
N SER A 407 21.45 34.50 18.88
CA SER A 407 22.34 35.26 19.73
C SER A 407 23.10 36.23 18.84
N ASP A 408 22.78 37.51 18.99
CA ASP A 408 23.66 38.60 18.60
C ASP A 408 25.08 38.33 19.13
N ALA A 409 26.01 38.10 18.20
CA ALA A 409 27.45 38.25 18.43
C ALA A 409 28.09 38.55 17.10
N GLY A 410 28.73 39.72 17.01
CA GLY A 410 29.11 40.36 15.78
C GLY A 410 30.20 39.63 15.00
N ASN A 411 30.19 39.87 13.69
CA ASN A 411 31.42 40.23 13.01
C ASN A 411 31.09 41.22 11.89
N ALA A 412 31.73 42.38 12.01
CA ALA A 412 31.70 43.44 11.03
C ALA A 412 32.62 43.11 9.85
N ALA A 413 32.12 43.48 8.67
CA ALA A 413 32.85 43.91 7.46
C ALA A 413 33.51 42.84 6.55
N PRO A 414 33.72 43.15 5.24
CA PRO A 414 33.45 44.41 4.55
C PRO A 414 32.54 44.33 3.31
N VAL A 415 31.93 45.48 3.02
CA VAL A 415 31.35 45.86 1.74
C VAL A 415 32.50 45.95 0.73
N MET A 416 32.40 45.20 -0.38
CA MET A 416 33.16 45.51 -1.60
C MET A 416 32.18 45.96 -2.69
N ASP A 417 32.29 47.24 -2.97
CA ASP A 417 31.90 47.92 -4.19
C ASP A 417 32.82 47.46 -5.32
N THR A 418 32.26 47.06 -6.47
CA THR A 418 32.82 47.39 -7.80
C THR A 418 31.89 46.98 -8.94
N ALA A 419 31.73 47.95 -9.84
CA ALA A 419 31.55 47.84 -11.29
C ALA A 419 30.13 47.62 -11.86
N GLN A 420 29.48 48.77 -12.06
CA GLN A 420 28.81 49.13 -13.32
C GLN A 420 29.63 48.71 -14.56
N GLN A 421 28.99 48.21 -15.62
CA GLN A 421 28.85 48.92 -16.90
C GLN A 421 28.08 48.13 -17.98
N GLN A 422 27.16 48.88 -18.62
CA GLN A 422 26.73 48.82 -20.03
C GLN A 422 25.79 47.65 -20.44
N ALA A 423 24.72 47.86 -21.22
CA ALA A 423 24.53 48.84 -22.29
C ALA A 423 23.07 49.29 -22.46
N ALA A 424 22.92 50.51 -22.98
CA ALA A 424 21.68 51.18 -23.33
C ALA A 424 21.14 50.78 -24.71
N ALA A 425 19.80 50.79 -24.83
CA ALA A 425 18.88 51.19 -25.91
C ALA A 425 19.27 50.98 -27.41
N PRO A 426 18.28 50.75 -28.31
CA PRO A 426 17.46 51.89 -28.75
C PRO A 426 15.96 51.62 -28.95
N VAL A 427 15.23 52.72 -28.81
CA VAL A 427 13.85 52.96 -29.26
C VAL A 427 13.82 53.05 -30.79
N ALA A 428 12.89 52.35 -31.43
CA ALA A 428 12.55 52.54 -32.85
C ALA A 428 11.03 52.70 -33.03
N GLN A 429 10.68 53.62 -33.93
CA GLN A 429 9.35 54.16 -34.18
C GLN A 429 8.45 53.25 -35.02
N ALA A 430 7.16 53.63 -35.01
CA ALA A 430 5.95 53.13 -35.69
C ALA A 430 6.07 52.60 -37.15
N PRO A 431 4.99 51.97 -37.66
CA PRO A 431 4.10 52.78 -38.49
C PRO A 431 2.59 52.56 -38.27
N ARG A 432 1.84 53.66 -38.50
CA ARG A 432 0.40 53.72 -38.77
C ARG A 432 0.11 53.23 -40.20
N ALA A 433 -0.96 52.46 -40.38
CA ALA A 433 -1.90 52.45 -41.53
C ALA A 433 -2.85 51.24 -41.33
N GLY A 434 -4.15 51.28 -41.59
CA GLY A 434 -5.01 52.32 -42.12
C GLY A 434 -6.47 52.00 -41.79
N ALA A 435 -7.26 53.05 -41.61
CA ALA A 435 -8.70 52.98 -41.59
C ALA A 435 -9.19 52.72 -43.02
N ASN A 436 -10.12 51.77 -43.19
CA ASN A 436 -11.00 51.75 -44.35
C ASN A 436 -12.41 52.20 -43.88
N PRO A 437 -12.91 53.34 -44.38
CA PRO A 437 -14.19 53.91 -44.00
C PRO A 437 -15.29 53.38 -44.93
N ASN A 438 -15.94 52.27 -44.56
CA ASN A 438 -17.22 51.92 -45.19
C ASN A 438 -18.00 50.88 -44.37
N ALA A 439 -18.88 51.37 -43.50
CA ALA A 439 -20.15 50.74 -43.18
C ALA A 439 -21.06 51.77 -42.50
N LYS A 440 -21.97 52.38 -43.28
CA LYS A 440 -23.13 53.12 -42.76
C LYS A 440 -24.20 52.12 -42.27
N PRO A 441 -25.09 52.56 -41.36
CA PRO A 441 -25.86 51.70 -40.45
C PRO A 441 -27.27 51.36 -40.97
N PRO A 442 -27.95 50.39 -40.36
CA PRO A 442 -29.40 50.41 -40.18
C PRO A 442 -29.72 50.59 -38.68
N THR A 443 -30.16 51.79 -38.27
CA THR A 443 -31.57 52.15 -38.01
C THR A 443 -32.26 51.32 -36.92
N SER A 444 -32.25 51.90 -35.71
CA SER A 444 -33.39 52.06 -34.80
C SER A 444 -34.36 50.87 -34.62
N GLY A 445 -34.04 50.02 -33.65
CA GLY A 445 -35.03 49.39 -32.76
C GLY A 445 -34.85 50.00 -31.36
N LYS A 446 -35.96 50.48 -30.75
CA LYS A 446 -36.00 51.08 -29.42
C LYS A 446 -35.26 50.24 -28.36
N PRO A 447 -34.53 50.85 -27.41
CA PRO A 447 -33.96 50.13 -26.27
C PRO A 447 -35.05 49.89 -25.22
N GLU A 448 -35.59 48.67 -25.15
CA GLU A 448 -36.30 48.24 -23.95
C GLU A 448 -35.28 47.85 -22.86
N LYS A 449 -35.03 48.82 -21.96
CA LYS A 449 -34.55 48.73 -20.57
C LYS A 449 -33.86 47.42 -20.09
N PRO A 450 -32.58 47.48 -19.66
CA PRO A 450 -32.01 46.51 -18.71
C PRO A 450 -32.12 46.94 -17.24
N ALA A 451 -32.54 48.18 -16.95
CA ALA A 451 -32.44 48.75 -15.60
C ALA A 451 -33.42 48.17 -14.55
N GLN A 452 -34.38 47.32 -14.95
CA GLN A 452 -35.37 46.73 -14.01
C GLN A 452 -34.98 45.36 -13.43
N SER A 453 -33.93 44.69 -13.93
CA SER A 453 -33.59 43.32 -13.49
C SER A 453 -32.83 43.26 -12.16
N VAL A 454 -31.88 44.18 -11.91
CA VAL A 454 -30.97 44.09 -10.75
C VAL A 454 -31.65 44.42 -9.43
N ALA A 455 -32.63 45.34 -9.42
CA ALA A 455 -33.32 45.74 -8.19
C ALA A 455 -34.26 44.65 -7.63
N SER A 456 -34.86 43.81 -8.48
CA SER A 456 -35.79 42.74 -8.05
C SER A 456 -35.11 41.48 -7.54
N MET A 457 -33.78 41.39 -7.60
CA MET A 457 -33.00 40.20 -7.24
C MET A 457 -32.25 40.32 -5.91
N ARG A 458 -32.08 41.53 -5.36
CA ARG A 458 -31.24 41.77 -4.17
C ARG A 458 -31.67 40.96 -2.94
N SER A 459 -32.97 40.66 -2.84
CA SER A 459 -33.60 39.89 -1.75
C SER A 459 -33.80 38.40 -2.04
N LYS A 460 -33.22 37.87 -3.14
CA LYS A 460 -33.41 36.47 -3.56
C LYS A 460 -32.17 35.61 -3.30
N ILE A 461 -32.40 34.30 -3.19
CA ILE A 461 -31.38 33.27 -2.97
C ILE A 461 -30.94 32.68 -4.32
N GLY A 462 -29.64 32.55 -4.54
CA GLY A 462 -29.04 31.84 -5.67
C GLY A 462 -28.61 30.41 -5.31
N TRP A 463 -28.37 29.58 -6.31
CA TRP A 463 -27.98 28.17 -6.11
C TRP A 463 -26.88 27.75 -7.07
N PHE A 464 -25.81 27.17 -6.54
CA PHE A 464 -24.86 26.40 -7.33
C PHE A 464 -25.47 25.04 -7.67
N VAL A 465 -25.40 24.69 -8.95
CA VAL A 465 -25.90 23.43 -9.50
C VAL A 465 -24.71 22.73 -10.17
N TRP A 466 -23.99 21.93 -9.38
CA TRP A 466 -22.77 21.24 -9.83
C TRP A 466 -23.00 20.25 -10.98
N ASP A 467 -24.21 19.70 -11.08
CA ASP A 467 -24.65 18.85 -12.19
C ASP A 467 -25.78 19.52 -12.96
N GLY A 468 -25.41 20.46 -13.83
CA GLY A 468 -26.34 21.20 -14.67
C GLY A 468 -27.05 20.31 -15.69
N GLN A 469 -26.41 19.21 -16.13
CA GLN A 469 -26.99 18.29 -17.12
C GLN A 469 -28.26 17.64 -16.57
N LYS A 470 -28.25 17.26 -15.29
CA LYS A 470 -29.43 16.71 -14.62
C LYS A 470 -30.58 17.70 -14.51
N LEU A 471 -30.29 19.00 -14.47
CA LEU A 471 -31.33 20.03 -14.46
C LEU A 471 -31.86 20.34 -15.86
N LEU A 472 -31.01 20.28 -16.89
CA LEU A 472 -31.45 20.35 -18.28
C LEU A 472 -32.36 19.16 -18.64
N SER A 473 -32.03 17.95 -18.18
CA SER A 473 -32.85 16.76 -18.45
C SER A 473 -34.17 16.73 -17.66
N ASP A 474 -34.21 17.38 -16.51
CA ASP A 474 -35.40 17.44 -15.66
C ASP A 474 -35.59 18.84 -15.05
N PRO A 475 -36.15 19.80 -15.82
CA PRO A 475 -36.45 21.14 -15.33
C PRO A 475 -37.51 21.15 -14.20
N SER A 476 -38.24 20.04 -13.99
CA SER A 476 -39.26 19.93 -12.93
C SER A 476 -38.66 20.17 -11.53
N ARG A 477 -37.39 19.78 -11.36
CA ARG A 477 -36.62 19.90 -10.11
C ARG A 477 -36.52 21.32 -9.58
N LEU A 478 -36.70 22.32 -10.43
CA LEU A 478 -36.76 23.71 -9.98
C LEU A 478 -37.86 23.91 -8.93
N ASP A 479 -39.02 23.30 -9.06
CA ASP A 479 -40.17 23.56 -8.16
C ASP A 479 -39.90 23.23 -6.70
N GLN A 480 -38.90 22.38 -6.45
CA GLN A 480 -38.48 22.00 -5.11
C GLN A 480 -37.69 23.11 -4.40
N LEU A 481 -37.29 24.16 -5.12
CA LEU A 481 -36.59 25.31 -4.57
C LEU A 481 -37.56 26.31 -3.93
N PRO A 482 -37.16 26.97 -2.82
CA PRO A 482 -37.96 28.00 -2.16
C PRO A 482 -38.43 29.09 -3.13
N ALA A 483 -39.60 29.67 -2.86
CA ALA A 483 -40.20 30.74 -3.68
C ALA A 483 -39.29 31.98 -3.83
N HIS A 484 -38.41 32.25 -2.85
CA HIS A 484 -37.44 33.34 -2.87
C HIS A 484 -36.16 33.04 -3.68
N SER A 485 -36.12 31.97 -4.46
CA SER A 485 -34.99 31.65 -5.33
C SER A 485 -34.98 32.56 -6.57
N GLY A 486 -33.81 33.02 -6.99
CA GLY A 486 -33.67 34.02 -8.07
C GLY A 486 -32.53 33.80 -9.05
N ARG A 487 -31.55 32.94 -8.73
CA ARG A 487 -30.38 32.68 -9.59
C ARG A 487 -30.02 31.20 -9.56
N LEU A 488 -29.57 30.68 -10.70
CA LEU A 488 -29.09 29.31 -10.86
C LEU A 488 -27.75 29.36 -11.59
N LEU A 489 -26.71 28.86 -10.92
CA LEU A 489 -25.34 28.84 -11.43
C LEU A 489 -25.00 27.39 -11.81
N LEU A 490 -25.03 27.11 -13.10
CA LEU A 490 -25.04 25.77 -13.67
C LEU A 490 -23.64 25.35 -14.09
N SER A 491 -23.13 24.28 -13.51
CA SER A 491 -21.84 23.69 -13.88
C SER A 491 -22.01 22.48 -14.79
N PHE A 492 -21.05 22.33 -15.69
CA PHE A 492 -21.00 21.27 -16.69
C PHE A 492 -19.54 20.88 -16.92
N THR A 493 -19.32 19.63 -17.30
CA THR A 493 -18.01 19.20 -17.77
C THR A 493 -17.68 19.82 -19.13
N ALA A 494 -16.39 19.93 -19.47
CA ALA A 494 -15.96 20.45 -20.78
C ALA A 494 -16.57 19.66 -21.95
N GLN A 495 -16.70 18.33 -21.82
CA GLN A 495 -17.31 17.48 -22.84
C GLN A 495 -18.82 17.74 -23.01
N GLN A 496 -19.54 18.04 -21.92
CA GLN A 496 -20.95 18.40 -21.99
C GLN A 496 -21.11 19.75 -22.70
N LEU A 497 -20.31 20.75 -22.33
CA LEU A 497 -20.35 22.08 -22.94
C LEU A 497 -20.05 22.07 -24.43
N GLN A 498 -19.04 21.31 -24.87
CA GLN A 498 -18.68 21.19 -26.28
C GLN A 498 -19.78 20.59 -27.17
N LYS A 499 -20.69 19.80 -26.59
CA LYS A 499 -21.81 19.17 -27.31
C LYS A 499 -23.13 19.94 -27.15
N MET A 500 -23.14 20.97 -26.30
CA MET A 500 -24.34 21.66 -25.89
C MET A 500 -24.79 22.64 -26.96
N ARG A 501 -26.09 22.66 -27.22
CA ARG A 501 -26.74 23.59 -28.14
C ARG A 501 -27.74 24.47 -27.41
N ALA A 502 -28.05 25.63 -27.98
CA ALA A 502 -28.99 26.57 -27.35
C ALA A 502 -30.40 25.96 -27.17
N GLU A 503 -30.79 25.04 -28.06
CA GLU A 503 -32.08 24.35 -28.02
C GLU A 503 -32.22 23.44 -26.80
N ASP A 504 -31.11 22.88 -26.30
CA ASP A 504 -31.11 21.98 -25.14
C ASP A 504 -31.54 22.71 -23.85
N TRP A 505 -31.52 24.05 -23.85
CA TRP A 505 -31.90 24.90 -22.72
C TRP A 505 -33.35 25.37 -22.75
N LYS A 506 -34.09 25.12 -23.84
CA LYS A 506 -35.41 25.72 -24.09
C LYS A 506 -36.38 25.54 -22.91
N ASP A 507 -36.52 24.32 -22.42
CA ASP A 507 -37.47 24.00 -21.35
C ASP A 507 -37.02 24.56 -20.01
N LEU A 508 -35.72 24.45 -19.68
CA LEU A 508 -35.17 25.03 -18.47
C LEU A 508 -35.31 26.56 -18.46
N ARG A 509 -35.06 27.22 -19.60
CA ARG A 509 -35.19 28.67 -19.77
C ARG A 509 -36.64 29.13 -19.61
N ALA A 510 -37.58 28.44 -20.26
CA ALA A 510 -39.01 28.75 -20.12
C ALA A 510 -39.45 28.69 -18.65
N ARG A 511 -39.00 27.66 -17.94
CA ARG A 511 -39.35 27.43 -16.53
C ARG A 511 -38.67 28.39 -15.57
N ALA A 512 -37.40 28.71 -15.81
CA ALA A 512 -36.68 29.74 -15.07
C ALA A 512 -37.34 31.11 -15.23
N ASN A 513 -37.76 31.46 -16.46
CA ASN A 513 -38.49 32.70 -16.75
C ASN A 513 -39.83 32.76 -16.00
N GLN A 514 -40.60 31.67 -15.99
CA GLN A 514 -41.86 31.59 -15.22
C GLN A 514 -41.66 31.85 -13.72
N ARG A 515 -40.50 31.47 -13.18
CA ARG A 515 -40.14 31.70 -11.77
C ARG A 515 -39.34 32.97 -11.52
N GLY A 516 -39.08 33.76 -12.57
CA GLY A 516 -38.25 34.96 -12.50
C GLY A 516 -36.84 34.68 -11.97
N MET A 517 -36.21 33.60 -12.47
CA MET A 517 -34.84 33.19 -12.15
C MET A 517 -33.88 33.45 -13.30
N ARG A 518 -32.67 33.89 -12.98
CA ARG A 518 -31.56 33.98 -13.94
C ARG A 518 -30.81 32.67 -14.04
N LEU A 519 -30.34 32.38 -15.25
CA LEU A 519 -29.47 31.25 -15.54
C LEU A 519 -28.07 31.75 -15.81
N GLU A 520 -27.08 31.22 -15.11
CA GLU A 520 -25.68 31.60 -15.23
C GLU A 520 -24.84 30.34 -15.42
N LEU A 521 -23.75 30.45 -16.18
CA LEU A 521 -22.78 29.38 -16.33
C LEU A 521 -21.75 29.46 -15.19
N LEU A 522 -21.49 28.34 -14.50
CA LEU A 522 -20.49 28.23 -13.45
C LEU A 522 -19.34 27.35 -13.94
N LEU A 523 -18.15 27.94 -14.11
CA LEU A 523 -16.96 27.22 -14.57
C LEU A 523 -15.84 27.35 -13.55
N GLY A 524 -15.25 26.22 -13.15
CA GLY A 524 -14.09 26.20 -12.25
C GLY A 524 -13.05 25.16 -12.66
N ASP A 525 -11.82 25.61 -12.82
CA ASP A 525 -10.60 24.78 -12.88
C ASP A 525 -9.45 25.64 -12.33
N PRO A 526 -8.72 25.16 -11.31
CA PRO A 526 -7.67 25.94 -10.68
C PRO A 526 -6.54 26.33 -11.65
N GLY A 527 -6.30 25.54 -12.70
CA GLY A 527 -5.28 25.80 -13.70
C GLY A 527 -5.58 27.02 -14.58
N TRP A 528 -6.83 27.44 -14.71
CA TRP A 528 -7.22 28.53 -15.63
C TRP A 528 -6.76 29.92 -15.20
N VAL A 529 -6.47 30.13 -13.91
CA VAL A 529 -5.85 31.38 -13.47
C VAL A 529 -4.44 31.53 -14.06
N THR A 530 -3.74 30.42 -14.33
CA THR A 530 -2.35 30.45 -14.80
C THR A 530 -2.24 30.82 -16.29
N PRO A 531 -1.13 31.44 -16.72
CA PRO A 531 -0.89 31.71 -18.15
C PRO A 531 -0.97 30.48 -19.06
N LYS A 532 -0.62 29.29 -18.55
CA LYS A 532 -0.66 28.04 -19.32
C LYS A 532 -2.07 27.48 -19.48
N GLY A 533 -2.91 27.61 -18.45
CA GLY A 533 -4.28 27.08 -18.47
C GLY A 533 -5.30 28.02 -19.14
N ARG A 534 -5.05 29.33 -19.12
CA ARG A 534 -5.96 30.35 -19.63
C ARG A 534 -6.41 30.14 -21.09
N PRO A 535 -5.54 29.77 -22.06
CA PRO A 535 -5.98 29.54 -23.44
C PRO A 535 -7.09 28.48 -23.56
N THR A 536 -7.07 27.45 -22.70
CA THR A 536 -8.10 26.40 -22.67
C THR A 536 -9.46 26.97 -22.23
N LEU A 537 -9.49 27.84 -21.23
CA LEU A 537 -10.70 28.55 -20.80
C LEU A 537 -11.26 29.42 -21.93
N ILE A 538 -10.40 30.20 -22.59
CA ILE A 538 -10.81 31.10 -23.68
C ILE A 538 -11.38 30.29 -24.86
N SER A 539 -10.75 29.17 -25.22
CA SER A 539 -11.27 28.28 -26.26
C SER A 539 -12.62 27.68 -25.89
N LEU A 540 -12.80 27.25 -24.64
CA LEU A 540 -14.08 26.72 -24.15
C LEU A 540 -15.17 27.79 -24.24
N LEU A 541 -14.92 28.99 -23.69
CA LEU A 541 -15.88 30.08 -23.69
C LEU A 541 -16.30 30.49 -25.09
N THR A 542 -15.34 30.57 -26.03
CA THR A 542 -15.63 30.88 -27.44
C THR A 542 -16.60 29.88 -28.05
N SER A 543 -16.49 28.59 -27.70
CA SER A 543 -17.41 27.56 -28.22
C SER A 543 -18.83 27.64 -27.66
N VAL A 544 -19.04 28.32 -26.53
CA VAL A 544 -20.33 28.36 -25.82
C VAL A 544 -20.99 29.75 -25.76
N GLN A 545 -20.42 30.77 -26.41
CA GLN A 545 -20.96 32.15 -26.39
C GLN A 545 -22.44 32.24 -26.84
N GLY A 546 -22.91 31.28 -27.65
CA GLY A 546 -24.29 31.23 -28.14
C GLY A 546 -25.32 30.65 -27.17
N LEU A 547 -24.90 30.18 -25.99
CA LEU A 547 -25.83 29.61 -25.01
C LEU A 547 -26.76 30.69 -24.41
N PRO A 548 -28.04 30.36 -24.14
CA PRO A 548 -29.02 31.30 -23.62
C PRO A 548 -28.87 31.47 -22.09
N VAL A 549 -27.71 31.94 -21.65
CA VAL A 549 -27.41 32.26 -20.25
C VAL A 549 -27.30 33.78 -20.07
N ASP A 550 -27.54 34.25 -18.85
CA ASP A 550 -27.57 35.66 -18.45
C ASP A 550 -26.25 36.16 -17.86
N GLY A 551 -25.36 35.24 -17.50
CA GLY A 551 -24.13 35.52 -16.76
C GLY A 551 -23.15 34.36 -16.79
N LEU A 552 -21.89 34.67 -16.46
CA LEU A 552 -20.81 33.73 -16.29
C LEU A 552 -20.15 33.98 -14.95
N ASN A 553 -20.10 32.94 -14.13
CA ASN A 553 -19.37 32.91 -12.89
C ASN A 553 -18.15 32.01 -13.05
N ILE A 554 -16.97 32.60 -12.87
CA ILE A 554 -15.69 31.93 -12.89
C ILE A 554 -15.29 31.63 -11.45
N ASP A 555 -15.17 30.35 -11.12
CA ASP A 555 -14.74 29.87 -9.80
C ASP A 555 -13.25 29.59 -9.81
N LEU A 556 -12.48 30.48 -9.18
CA LEU A 556 -11.02 30.39 -9.08
C LEU A 556 -10.58 30.63 -7.65
N GLU A 557 -9.99 29.61 -7.03
CA GLU A 557 -9.44 29.72 -5.69
C GLU A 557 -7.94 29.52 -5.69
N ARG A 558 -7.21 30.40 -5.00
CA ARG A 558 -5.78 30.22 -4.80
C ARG A 558 -5.45 28.96 -4.00
N SER A 559 -6.32 28.58 -3.07
CA SER A 559 -6.18 27.39 -2.21
C SER A 559 -6.18 26.07 -2.97
N GLN A 560 -6.79 26.03 -4.16
CA GLN A 560 -6.87 24.83 -5.02
C GLN A 560 -5.62 24.63 -5.89
N LEU A 561 -4.73 25.63 -5.98
CA LEU A 561 -3.45 25.48 -6.65
C LEU A 561 -2.45 24.67 -5.81
N PRO A 562 -1.47 23.99 -6.43
CA PRO A 562 -0.40 23.35 -5.69
C PRO A 562 0.25 24.33 -4.70
N LYS A 563 0.46 23.91 -3.45
CA LYS A 563 1.03 24.77 -2.40
C LYS A 563 2.33 25.44 -2.89
N ASN A 564 2.46 26.75 -2.68
CA ASN A 564 3.59 27.59 -3.10
C ASN A 564 3.82 27.73 -4.62
N SER A 565 2.92 27.23 -5.47
CA SER A 565 3.04 27.43 -6.93
C SER A 565 2.86 28.89 -7.35
N MET A 566 2.15 29.68 -6.54
CA MET A 566 1.87 31.08 -6.83
C MET A 566 1.68 31.89 -5.53
N THR A 567 2.36 33.04 -5.42
CA THR A 567 2.15 33.97 -4.31
C THR A 567 0.81 34.68 -4.43
N GLN A 568 0.31 35.29 -3.34
CA GLN A 568 -0.96 36.05 -3.38
C GLN A 568 -0.91 37.17 -4.44
N GLU A 569 0.20 37.90 -4.52
CA GLU A 569 0.38 38.96 -5.52
C GLU A 569 0.47 38.44 -6.95
N GLN A 570 1.10 37.28 -7.17
CA GLN A 570 1.07 36.63 -8.48
C GLN A 570 -0.36 36.20 -8.83
N TRP A 571 -1.07 35.57 -7.90
CA TRP A 571 -2.45 35.13 -8.12
C TRP A 571 -3.38 36.29 -8.44
N LYS A 572 -3.29 37.42 -7.73
CA LYS A 572 -4.06 38.64 -8.02
C LYS A 572 -3.80 39.16 -9.43
N ARG A 573 -2.53 39.22 -9.86
CA ARG A 573 -2.17 39.65 -11.22
C ARG A 573 -2.74 38.70 -12.28
N GLU A 574 -2.56 37.41 -12.09
CA GLU A 574 -2.98 36.39 -13.05
C GLU A 574 -4.51 36.22 -13.09
N ALA A 575 -5.20 36.38 -11.97
CA ALA A 575 -6.66 36.46 -11.90
C ALA A 575 -7.17 37.68 -12.67
N THR A 576 -6.57 38.85 -12.46
CA THR A 576 -6.93 40.08 -13.21
C THR A 576 -6.72 39.91 -14.71
N ALA A 577 -5.59 39.30 -15.12
CA ALA A 577 -5.31 39.01 -16.53
C ALA A 577 -6.34 38.04 -17.12
N THR A 578 -6.69 36.99 -16.36
CA THR A 578 -7.71 36.01 -16.77
C THR A 578 -9.07 36.66 -16.95
N ILE A 579 -9.53 37.49 -16.01
CA ILE A 579 -10.79 38.24 -16.14
C ILE A 579 -10.79 39.14 -17.37
N ARG A 580 -9.68 39.83 -17.66
CA ARG A 580 -9.55 40.70 -18.84
C ARG A 580 -9.68 39.92 -20.15
N GLU A 581 -9.05 38.76 -20.25
CA GLU A 581 -9.14 37.91 -21.43
C GLU A 581 -10.52 37.26 -21.57
N VAL A 582 -11.13 36.81 -20.47
CA VAL A 582 -12.51 36.31 -20.46
C VAL A 582 -13.47 37.39 -20.94
N ARG A 583 -13.38 38.62 -20.42
CA ARG A 583 -14.24 39.74 -20.85
C ARG A 583 -14.17 40.00 -22.36
N ALA A 584 -13.01 39.80 -22.98
CA ALA A 584 -12.82 40.01 -24.41
C ALA A 584 -13.56 38.98 -25.28
N VAL A 585 -13.92 37.81 -24.72
CA VAL A 585 -14.57 36.71 -25.44
C VAL A 585 -15.92 36.30 -24.85
N THR A 586 -16.50 37.05 -23.93
CA THR A 586 -17.87 36.79 -23.48
C THR A 586 -18.71 38.04 -23.63
N PRO A 587 -20.02 37.93 -23.90
CA PRO A 587 -20.95 39.05 -23.84
C PRO A 587 -21.64 39.18 -22.47
N TRP A 588 -21.62 38.13 -21.64
CA TRP A 588 -22.40 38.02 -20.41
C TRP A 588 -21.91 38.89 -19.26
N GLU A 589 -22.72 39.06 -18.21
CA GLU A 589 -22.25 39.60 -16.93
C GLU A 589 -21.22 38.65 -16.32
N LEU A 590 -20.09 39.19 -15.85
CA LEU A 590 -18.96 38.40 -15.37
C LEU A 590 -18.84 38.49 -13.85
N ALA A 591 -18.86 37.34 -13.19
CA ALA A 591 -18.67 37.18 -11.76
C ALA A 591 -17.42 36.33 -11.47
N LEU A 592 -16.76 36.61 -10.34
CA LEU A 592 -15.65 35.82 -9.81
C LEU A 592 -16.05 35.25 -8.46
N THR A 593 -16.15 33.93 -8.36
CA THR A 593 -16.25 33.22 -7.08
C THR A 593 -14.85 32.87 -6.61
N THR A 594 -14.55 33.21 -5.36
CA THR A 594 -13.25 32.89 -4.74
C THR A 594 -13.35 32.95 -3.22
N HIS A 595 -12.28 32.59 -2.53
CA HIS A 595 -12.25 32.68 -1.07
C HIS A 595 -12.20 34.14 -0.61
N HIS A 596 -12.99 34.51 0.41
CA HIS A 596 -13.11 35.91 0.86
C HIS A 596 -11.77 36.57 1.24
N ARG A 597 -10.79 35.79 1.72
CA ARG A 597 -9.45 36.30 2.07
C ARG A 597 -8.61 36.73 0.87
N ASP A 598 -8.95 36.29 -0.34
CA ASP A 598 -8.26 36.73 -1.55
C ASP A 598 -8.86 38.06 -2.09
N LEU A 599 -9.90 38.61 -1.43
CA LEU A 599 -10.62 39.83 -1.81
C LEU A 599 -10.44 40.99 -0.80
N ASP A 600 -9.50 40.89 0.13
CA ASP A 600 -9.25 41.89 1.19
C ASP A 600 -8.54 43.18 0.70
N ASP A 601 -8.10 43.20 -0.55
CA ASP A 601 -7.34 44.28 -1.15
C ASP A 601 -8.20 45.14 -2.11
N ALA A 602 -8.44 46.39 -1.72
CA ALA A 602 -9.21 47.34 -2.52
C ALA A 602 -8.57 47.65 -3.89
N ALA A 603 -7.23 47.65 -3.99
CA ALA A 603 -6.54 47.87 -5.26
C ALA A 603 -6.77 46.71 -6.22
N PHE A 604 -6.79 45.49 -5.70
CA PHE A 604 -7.12 44.30 -6.48
C PHE A 604 -8.58 44.33 -6.98
N LEU A 605 -9.54 44.67 -6.12
CA LEU A 605 -10.95 44.81 -6.52
C LEU A 605 -11.14 45.88 -7.61
N SER A 606 -10.44 47.02 -7.49
CA SER A 606 -10.42 48.06 -8.53
C SER A 606 -9.82 47.55 -9.85
N ALA A 607 -8.75 46.75 -9.78
CA ALA A 607 -8.12 46.14 -10.94
C ALA A 607 -9.04 45.12 -11.64
N LEU A 608 -9.77 44.29 -10.87
CA LEU A 608 -10.77 43.36 -11.38
C LEU A 608 -11.93 44.10 -12.08
N ARG A 609 -12.44 45.18 -11.48
CA ARG A 609 -13.48 46.02 -12.10
C ARG A 609 -12.99 46.62 -13.40
N SER A 610 -11.77 47.14 -13.41
CA SER A 610 -11.14 47.71 -14.61
C SER A 610 -10.87 46.66 -15.69
N ALA A 611 -10.70 45.39 -15.31
CA ALA A 611 -10.62 44.26 -16.23
C ALA A 611 -11.99 43.82 -16.80
N GLY A 612 -13.10 44.39 -16.31
CA GLY A 612 -14.45 44.13 -16.81
C GLY A 612 -15.28 43.19 -15.94
N LEU A 613 -14.87 42.93 -14.69
CA LEU A 613 -15.68 42.20 -13.71
C LEU A 613 -16.89 43.02 -13.27
N ASN A 614 -18.05 42.37 -13.14
CA ASN A 614 -19.29 42.98 -12.65
C ASN A 614 -19.54 42.67 -11.16
N GLU A 615 -19.23 41.45 -10.74
CA GLU A 615 -19.56 40.93 -9.41
C GLU A 615 -18.43 40.09 -8.81
N VAL A 616 -18.22 40.18 -7.49
CA VAL A 616 -17.44 39.22 -6.72
C VAL A 616 -18.35 38.41 -5.79
N VAL A 617 -18.04 37.13 -5.66
CA VAL A 617 -18.78 36.19 -4.81
C VAL A 617 -17.82 35.57 -3.79
N PRO A 618 -17.53 36.25 -2.66
CA PRO A 618 -16.79 35.66 -1.56
C PRO A 618 -17.45 34.38 -1.02
N MET A 619 -16.66 33.32 -0.97
CA MET A 619 -16.99 32.11 -0.20
C MET A 619 -16.66 32.34 1.27
N ILE A 620 -17.71 32.34 2.11
CA ILE A 620 -17.62 32.55 3.55
C ILE A 620 -18.20 31.35 4.29
N TYR A 621 -17.32 30.53 4.84
CA TYR A 621 -17.67 29.34 5.60
C TYR A 621 -17.95 29.70 7.07
N THR A 622 -19.19 30.12 7.36
CA THR A 622 -19.67 30.30 8.74
C THR A 622 -21.19 30.24 8.85
N GLN A 623 -21.68 29.60 9.91
CA GLN A 623 -23.09 29.57 10.31
C GLN A 623 -23.47 30.75 11.23
N ASN A 624 -22.49 31.52 11.71
CA ASN A 624 -22.77 32.73 12.47
C ASN A 624 -23.23 33.84 11.51
N ALA A 625 -24.54 34.12 11.51
CA ALA A 625 -25.14 35.13 10.62
C ALA A 625 -24.54 36.53 10.81
N LYS A 626 -24.21 36.93 12.06
CA LYS A 626 -23.58 38.23 12.33
C LYS A 626 -22.17 38.29 11.73
N ARG A 627 -21.40 37.21 11.84
CA ARG A 627 -20.04 37.16 11.26
C ARG A 627 -20.08 37.16 9.74
N ALA A 628 -21.00 36.42 9.13
CA ALA A 628 -21.20 36.42 7.69
C ALA A 628 -21.61 37.81 7.17
N ALA A 629 -22.53 38.49 7.87
CA ALA A 629 -22.92 39.86 7.57
C ALA A 629 -21.72 40.81 7.66
N GLN A 630 -21.00 40.81 8.79
CA GLN A 630 -19.84 41.67 9.01
C GLN A 630 -18.79 41.53 7.90
N LEU A 631 -18.37 40.30 7.58
CA LEU A 631 -17.37 40.07 6.53
C LEU A 631 -17.84 40.54 5.16
N THR A 632 -19.15 40.43 4.89
CA THR A 632 -19.72 40.91 3.62
C THR A 632 -19.82 42.43 3.60
N GLU A 633 -20.19 43.07 4.72
CA GLU A 633 -20.23 44.52 4.87
C GLU A 633 -18.83 45.15 4.75
N ASP A 634 -17.82 44.52 5.35
CA ASP A 634 -16.43 44.94 5.21
C ASP A 634 -16.03 44.96 3.73
N LEU A 635 -16.29 43.86 2.99
CA LEU A 635 -16.02 43.78 1.56
C LEU A 635 -16.82 44.80 0.74
N LEU A 636 -18.10 45.01 1.07
CA LEU A 636 -18.96 46.00 0.41
C LEU A 636 -18.39 47.43 0.56
N ALA A 637 -17.82 47.76 1.73
CA ALA A 637 -17.26 49.08 2.02
C ALA A 637 -16.06 49.43 1.13
N HIS A 638 -15.29 48.42 0.68
CA HIS A 638 -14.12 48.61 -0.20
C HIS A 638 -14.25 47.91 -1.57
N SER A 639 -15.46 47.55 -1.98
CA SER A 639 -15.78 46.85 -3.23
C SER A 639 -15.39 47.60 -4.51
N SER A 640 -14.97 48.86 -4.40
CA SER A 640 -14.60 49.71 -5.54
C SER A 640 -15.71 49.80 -6.61
N GLY A 641 -16.97 49.71 -6.19
CA GLY A 641 -18.15 49.75 -7.06
C GLY A 641 -18.47 48.43 -7.80
N LEU A 642 -17.80 47.32 -7.46
CA LEU A 642 -18.24 45.99 -7.84
C LEU A 642 -19.47 45.58 -7.04
N HIS A 643 -20.34 44.80 -7.67
CA HIS A 643 -21.39 44.10 -6.94
C HIS A 643 -20.79 42.98 -6.08
N VAL A 644 -21.41 42.71 -4.92
CA VAL A 644 -20.99 41.64 -4.02
C VAL A 644 -22.18 40.71 -3.74
N SER A 645 -21.99 39.42 -3.98
CA SER A 645 -22.89 38.37 -3.48
C SER A 645 -22.17 37.51 -2.45
N LEU A 646 -22.92 36.88 -1.56
CA LEU A 646 -22.35 36.03 -0.51
C LEU A 646 -22.57 34.56 -0.83
N ALA A 647 -21.51 33.77 -0.99
CA ALA A 647 -21.63 32.31 -1.04
C ALA A 647 -21.66 31.70 0.38
N GLN A 648 -22.66 30.86 0.65
CA GLN A 648 -22.84 30.12 1.91
C GLN A 648 -22.89 28.61 1.65
N SER A 649 -22.16 27.83 2.46
CA SER A 649 -22.13 26.38 2.32
C SER A 649 -23.34 25.68 2.95
N ILE A 650 -23.76 24.59 2.31
CA ILE A 650 -24.70 23.59 2.82
C ILE A 650 -24.15 22.16 2.62
N GLU A 651 -22.83 22.01 2.52
CA GLU A 651 -22.22 20.71 2.27
C GLU A 651 -22.22 19.84 3.54
N PRO A 652 -22.50 18.53 3.42
CA PRO A 652 -22.59 17.63 4.59
C PRO A 652 -21.24 17.32 5.24
N ILE A 653 -20.14 17.51 4.52
CA ILE A 653 -18.78 17.20 5.01
C ILE A 653 -18.23 18.28 5.95
N LEU A 654 -18.75 19.51 5.86
CA LEU A 654 -18.33 20.62 6.69
C LEU A 654 -19.02 20.62 8.05
N SER A 655 -18.37 21.27 9.02
CA SER A 655 -18.86 21.33 10.41
C SER A 655 -20.22 22.06 10.53
N LYS A 656 -20.89 21.88 11.68
CA LYS A 656 -22.14 22.59 12.02
C LYS A 656 -21.95 24.10 12.13
N GLU A 657 -20.70 24.54 12.29
CA GLU A 657 -20.31 25.94 12.39
C GLU A 657 -20.01 26.57 11.03
N GLU A 658 -19.86 25.77 9.96
CA GLU A 658 -19.46 26.22 8.62
C GLU A 658 -20.55 25.95 7.57
N SER A 659 -21.33 24.88 7.75
CA SER A 659 -22.37 24.45 6.82
C SER A 659 -23.77 24.43 7.42
N SER A 660 -24.74 24.81 6.60
CA SER A 660 -26.15 24.83 6.97
C SER A 660 -26.80 23.43 6.90
N PHE A 661 -26.07 22.40 6.44
CA PHE A 661 -26.62 21.07 6.21
C PHE A 661 -27.31 20.48 7.45
N HIS A 662 -26.64 20.59 8.59
CA HIS A 662 -27.15 20.06 9.86
C HIS A 662 -28.29 20.89 10.47
N GLN A 663 -28.50 22.13 10.01
CA GLN A 663 -29.56 23.00 10.49
C GLN A 663 -30.93 22.65 9.90
N GLY A 664 -30.94 21.94 8.76
CA GLY A 664 -32.14 21.59 8.00
C GLY A 664 -32.61 22.69 7.06
N ARG A 665 -33.41 22.32 6.06
CA ARG A 665 -33.81 23.17 4.93
C ARG A 665 -34.57 24.40 5.39
N SER A 666 -35.60 24.23 6.20
CA SER A 666 -36.49 25.33 6.60
C SER A 666 -35.76 26.44 7.36
N ARG A 667 -34.92 26.07 8.34
CA ARG A 667 -34.14 27.03 9.13
C ARG A 667 -33.04 27.71 8.30
N SER A 668 -32.40 26.97 7.40
CA SER A 668 -31.39 27.51 6.50
C SER A 668 -31.98 28.60 5.60
N VAL A 669 -33.15 28.35 5.00
CA VAL A 669 -33.84 29.32 4.13
C VAL A 669 -34.22 30.59 4.91
N GLN A 670 -34.76 30.44 6.14
CA GLN A 670 -35.08 31.59 6.99
C GLN A 670 -33.82 32.44 7.26
N ARG A 671 -32.70 31.81 7.60
CA ARG A 671 -31.43 32.48 7.85
C ARG A 671 -30.90 33.22 6.62
N TRP A 672 -30.85 32.56 5.46
CA TRP A 672 -30.35 33.19 4.24
C TRP A 672 -31.25 34.33 3.75
N THR A 673 -32.56 34.19 3.93
CA THR A 673 -33.52 35.26 3.60
C THR A 673 -33.32 36.47 4.51
N ALA A 674 -33.12 36.25 5.82
CA ALA A 674 -32.81 37.33 6.77
C ALA A 674 -31.50 38.02 6.41
N LEU A 675 -30.44 37.25 6.15
CA LEU A 675 -29.12 37.78 5.78
C LEU A 675 -29.17 38.57 4.46
N SER A 676 -29.88 38.04 3.46
CA SER A 676 -30.09 38.72 2.18
C SER A 676 -30.85 40.04 2.37
N LYS A 677 -31.90 40.05 3.20
CA LYS A 677 -32.67 41.27 3.51
C LYS A 677 -31.83 42.33 4.22
N ASP A 678 -31.01 41.93 5.18
CA ASP A 678 -30.18 42.87 5.96
C ASP A 678 -29.10 43.51 5.09
N LEU A 679 -28.40 42.71 4.29
CA LEU A 679 -27.33 43.18 3.41
C LEU A 679 -27.85 43.97 2.19
N SER A 680 -29.09 43.72 1.75
CA SER A 680 -29.74 44.44 0.62
C SER A 680 -29.90 45.94 0.83
N ARG A 681 -29.67 46.45 2.06
CA ARG A 681 -29.63 47.90 2.33
C ARG A 681 -28.49 48.58 1.57
N ASN A 682 -27.41 47.86 1.29
CA ASN A 682 -26.34 48.34 0.43
C ASN A 682 -26.70 48.08 -1.04
N PRO A 683 -26.73 49.10 -1.91
CA PRO A 683 -27.13 48.93 -3.32
C PRO A 683 -26.16 48.07 -4.15
N LEU A 684 -24.94 47.84 -3.67
CA LEU A 684 -23.95 46.96 -4.31
C LEU A 684 -24.11 45.49 -3.92
N PHE A 685 -24.94 45.16 -2.91
CA PHE A 685 -25.22 43.78 -2.56
C PHE A 685 -26.23 43.14 -3.53
N SER A 686 -25.92 41.92 -3.98
CA SER A 686 -26.65 41.25 -5.07
C SER A 686 -27.30 39.91 -4.68
N GLY A 687 -27.10 39.45 -3.45
CA GLY A 687 -27.83 38.30 -2.89
C GLY A 687 -26.96 37.29 -2.15
N VAL A 688 -27.62 36.26 -1.62
CA VAL A 688 -26.95 35.09 -1.00
C VAL A 688 -27.05 33.92 -1.97
N ILE A 689 -25.93 33.26 -2.24
CA ILE A 689 -25.83 32.09 -3.11
C ILE A 689 -25.48 30.86 -2.27
N VAL A 690 -26.26 29.79 -2.42
CA VAL A 690 -26.04 28.54 -1.71
C VAL A 690 -25.15 27.64 -2.55
N GLN A 691 -24.04 27.17 -1.98
CA GLN A 691 -22.99 26.46 -2.72
C GLN A 691 -23.38 25.05 -3.21
N SER A 692 -24.57 24.52 -2.89
CA SER A 692 -25.03 23.25 -3.46
C SER A 692 -26.55 23.09 -3.38
N MET A 693 -27.20 23.07 -4.54
CA MET A 693 -28.62 22.73 -4.67
C MET A 693 -28.89 21.28 -4.27
N ALA A 694 -27.98 20.36 -4.63
CA ALA A 694 -28.14 18.93 -4.39
C ALA A 694 -28.07 18.61 -2.89
N ASP A 695 -27.13 19.24 -2.16
CA ASP A 695 -27.00 19.02 -0.72
C ASP A 695 -28.13 19.69 0.06
N TYR A 696 -28.60 20.85 -0.41
CA TYR A 696 -29.83 21.44 0.11
C TYR A 696 -31.02 20.47 0.01
N GLN A 697 -31.20 19.81 -1.13
CA GLN A 697 -32.29 18.85 -1.32
C GLN A 697 -32.16 17.59 -0.44
N GLN A 698 -30.94 17.24 -0.03
CA GLN A 698 -30.66 16.11 0.87
C GLN A 698 -30.76 16.47 2.36
N ALA A 699 -30.62 17.74 2.71
CA ALA A 699 -30.74 18.18 4.10
C ALA A 699 -32.14 17.89 4.67
N LYS A 700 -32.21 17.61 5.98
CA LYS A 700 -33.49 17.34 6.66
C LYS A 700 -34.47 18.50 6.47
N PRO A 701 -35.80 18.26 6.30
CA PRO A 701 -36.80 19.30 6.13
C PRO A 701 -36.72 20.46 7.15
#